data_AF-A0AAV0SU64-F1
#
_entry.id   AF-A0AAV0SU64-F1
#
_cell.length_a   1.000
_cell.length_b   1.000
_cell.length_c   1.000
_cell.angle_alpha   90.00
_cell.angle_beta   90.00
_cell.angle_gamma   90.00
#
_symmetry.space_group_name_H-M   'P 1'
#
loop_
_entity.id
_entity.type
_entity.pdbx_description
1 polymer ?
#
loop_
_entity_poly.entity_id
_entity_poly.type
_entity_poly.pdbx_seq_one_letter_code
_entity_poly.pdbx_strand_id
1 'polypeptide(L)'
;MACLLLLLSSQETRSGPRLTCHHRPSRLSPVSSASSSTAAELHAPKRVTSDCARRASLQALSPTRHVPNVSMREAVAAVAAAAAALAVQRAPPSDSPRPHDTELSAFQLDVLYIVIVSCSALSLVGCLYIVRHHYVTSQLHSGVSMVQKMVLVLSVLDAGLSFPKLFGNPSVASDNVEVVATASCKAQAFALHLFGLLSVFWNAAIAHCFYRKIVYRDSEARLKSRFKLYVLLALVPAVSCSVALYAAKVFGNATFYCWIEARAQQFWTFYLFVILAILYVSIILCVTHNRISRDVRNAHLDAQESWALIASKLRIYIAAFIVLWTPSTVFRLLDDELGVAKFAIALLMQVTMCMQGLATAIIYGGLLTKLYRVASCKPSTVPAHKLIAAASFPTMDTTNTMLGLVKHYRQPANIFVSTFNMGEARLTPAQLDKWIPLGHDVYVIGLQECLHLADTRSLICQHLEGGRPRPAANRAACKKSTFHQFNREIGSKNKSLGYHGHIAITVFIRSSDVDSGAFYMPPVVQQEVNVGKSLVLGRASNKGAVGFAFRYYDTSFAFVACHLSSDPKGKSKVWRRNRDSQDMLQELHLNLEDVGFEFPHVHHHSFVLGDLNYRLTQRDASANTILELVSKVRQCETLKLVPTKRNRSLRRGLLGKRWSPMGRRRLGSSFGLGSSFGLGRSQGASSDRDNSELGVSMLERSAKNTSSAFASSNGSINSFQYSADSEHVDDDHFVWDDVLAHDELRAGMRSGQIFYGFREAKIAFPPTFRRVRGAALKLDGANWPMHELTKCYTTAVEGHGMRVPSYTDRILFFSQPDMRHRLRCAVYASCEEVSCSDHKPVLAVFQALVNRDFLPIETELSTKKLQRMQDVHGVLECQLRLDFSSMSWQPDAAPDLSRMSSGTSTDVDQRFSSFDRHGHQVMVTTVFPLPSEDIFSAQRKLLELADSMSGGVYLQSTDRLLCKTNVAHVKWADFVRDGITHATCARPTGNMHVAIKVHAGSQGPCFGQGVICIPQTTADDSGDPPDGVQKLNNFVVELAHGGKHTGIMSGFVSLQLLQHGSDA
;
A
#
# COMPACT_ATOMS: atom_id res chain seq x y z
N MET A 1 14.44 -11.60 -23.40
CA MET A 1 13.94 -10.50 -22.52
C MET A 1 12.47 -10.66 -22.13
N ALA A 2 11.50 -10.58 -23.06
CA ALA A 2 10.07 -10.58 -22.72
C ALA A 2 9.61 -11.78 -21.86
N CYS A 3 9.99 -13.02 -22.21
CA CYS A 3 9.73 -14.19 -21.35
C CYS A 3 10.39 -14.08 -19.97
N LEU A 4 11.55 -13.44 -19.84
CA LEU A 4 12.20 -13.26 -18.54
C LEU A 4 11.46 -12.23 -17.67
N LEU A 5 11.00 -11.11 -18.26
CA LEU A 5 10.15 -10.11 -17.59
C LEU A 5 8.80 -10.71 -17.15
N LEU A 6 8.21 -11.57 -17.99
CA LEU A 6 6.99 -12.32 -17.68
C LEU A 6 7.22 -13.42 -16.63
N LEU A 7 8.35 -14.14 -16.67
CA LEU A 7 8.72 -15.15 -15.68
C LEU A 7 9.02 -14.52 -14.32
N LEU A 8 9.74 -13.39 -14.26
CA LEU A 8 9.97 -12.63 -13.04
C LEU A 8 8.64 -12.08 -12.48
N SER A 9 7.74 -11.61 -13.34
CA SER A 9 6.38 -11.25 -12.92
C SER A 9 5.59 -12.47 -12.43
N SER A 10 5.79 -13.65 -13.02
CA SER A 10 5.05 -14.88 -12.69
C SER A 10 5.56 -15.57 -11.42
N GLN A 11 6.86 -15.57 -11.15
CA GLN A 11 7.42 -16.17 -9.93
C GLN A 11 7.01 -15.41 -8.65
N GLU A 12 6.67 -14.12 -8.74
CA GLU A 12 6.05 -13.35 -7.64
C GLU A 12 4.54 -13.63 -7.48
N THR A 13 3.86 -14.32 -8.42
CA THR A 13 2.37 -14.43 -8.44
C THR A 13 1.77 -15.72 -7.85
N ARG A 14 2.56 -16.57 -7.17
CA ARG A 14 2.02 -17.75 -6.45
C ARG A 14 1.40 -17.42 -5.08
N SER A 15 0.63 -16.34 -5.01
CA SER A 15 -0.20 -15.93 -3.86
C SER A 15 -1.43 -15.13 -4.31
N GLY A 16 -2.22 -15.69 -5.23
CA GLY A 16 -3.51 -15.14 -5.67
C GLY A 16 -4.56 -16.25 -5.85
N PRO A 17 -5.83 -16.05 -5.47
CA PRO A 17 -6.80 -17.13 -5.38
C PRO A 17 -7.28 -17.59 -6.75
N ARG A 18 -7.29 -18.92 -6.98
CA ARG A 18 -8.11 -19.50 -8.03
C ARG A 18 -9.58 -19.41 -7.61
N LEU A 19 -10.36 -18.58 -8.31
CA LEU A 19 -11.82 -18.64 -8.30
C LEU A 19 -12.26 -19.97 -8.94
N THR A 20 -12.46 -21.00 -8.13
CA THR A 20 -13.10 -22.25 -8.55
C THR A 20 -14.54 -22.27 -8.04
N CYS A 21 -15.50 -21.92 -8.90
CA CYS A 21 -16.90 -22.22 -8.63
C CYS A 21 -17.09 -23.73 -8.50
N HIS A 22 -17.79 -24.15 -7.45
CA HIS A 22 -18.16 -25.55 -7.27
C HIS A 22 -19.27 -25.96 -8.23
N HIS A 23 -19.06 -27.03 -8.99
CA HIS A 23 -20.05 -28.10 -9.06
C HIS A 23 -19.40 -29.44 -8.72
N ARG A 24 -20.17 -30.34 -8.11
CA ARG A 24 -19.69 -31.55 -7.42
C ARG A 24 -19.98 -32.85 -8.22
N PRO A 25 -19.35 -33.98 -7.85
CA PRO A 25 -19.16 -35.14 -8.74
C PRO A 25 -19.85 -36.43 -8.29
N SER A 26 -19.67 -37.50 -9.09
CA SER A 26 -19.70 -38.91 -8.65
C SER A 26 -18.67 -39.70 -9.47
N ARG A 27 -17.63 -40.28 -8.84
CA ARG A 27 -17.46 -41.74 -8.54
C ARG A 27 -17.45 -42.60 -9.83
N LEU A 28 -16.44 -43.43 -10.11
CA LEU A 28 -15.79 -44.43 -9.24
C LEU A 28 -14.27 -44.59 -9.48
N SER A 29 -13.61 -45.27 -8.55
CA SER A 29 -12.22 -45.76 -8.57
C SER A 29 -12.18 -47.22 -9.10
N PRO A 30 -11.01 -47.90 -9.10
CA PRO A 30 -9.72 -47.60 -9.71
C PRO A 30 -9.31 -48.73 -10.69
N VAL A 31 -8.07 -48.74 -11.21
CA VAL A 31 -7.12 -49.88 -11.27
C VAL A 31 -5.96 -49.58 -12.24
N SER A 32 -4.76 -50.03 -11.86
CA SER A 32 -3.50 -50.04 -12.61
C SER A 32 -3.59 -50.93 -13.88
N SER A 33 -2.71 -50.93 -14.87
CA SER A 33 -1.23 -50.96 -14.81
C SER A 33 -0.66 -51.02 -16.24
N ALA A 34 0.59 -50.55 -16.43
CA ALA A 34 1.53 -51.01 -17.47
C ALA A 34 1.11 -50.88 -18.96
N SER A 35 1.99 -50.91 -19.97
CA SER A 35 3.42 -50.59 -20.12
C SER A 35 3.72 -50.44 -21.63
N SER A 36 4.93 -50.03 -22.01
CA SER A 36 5.63 -50.44 -23.26
C SER A 36 4.81 -50.46 -24.58
N SER A 37 4.84 -49.42 -25.42
CA SER A 37 5.90 -49.14 -26.43
C SER A 37 5.68 -49.83 -27.79
N THR A 38 5.98 -49.09 -28.88
CA THR A 38 6.17 -49.56 -30.28
C THR A 38 4.98 -50.28 -30.95
N ALA A 39 4.79 -50.26 -32.28
CA ALA A 39 5.20 -49.39 -33.39
C ALA A 39 4.36 -49.79 -34.63
N ALA A 40 4.65 -49.19 -35.79
CA ALA A 40 4.30 -49.68 -37.14
C ALA A 40 2.83 -49.58 -37.64
N GLU A 41 2.65 -48.60 -38.54
CA GLU A 41 2.27 -48.81 -39.96
C GLU A 41 0.87 -49.29 -40.43
N LEU A 42 0.30 -48.38 -41.24
CA LEU A 42 -0.34 -48.58 -42.55
C LEU A 42 -1.82 -49.01 -42.71
N HIS A 43 -2.33 -48.53 -43.86
CA HIS A 43 -3.55 -48.89 -44.58
C HIS A 43 -4.94 -48.42 -44.07
N ALA A 44 -5.39 -47.32 -44.68
CA ALA A 44 -6.78 -47.08 -45.11
C ALA A 44 -7.21 -48.11 -46.20
N PRO A 45 -8.45 -48.14 -46.77
CA PRO A 45 -9.51 -47.11 -46.72
C PRO A 45 -10.99 -47.62 -46.68
N LYS A 46 -11.96 -46.68 -46.70
CA LYS A 46 -13.25 -46.65 -47.47
C LYS A 46 -14.50 -46.16 -46.69
N ARG A 47 -14.91 -44.93 -47.02
CA ARG A 47 -16.17 -44.52 -47.70
C ARG A 47 -17.58 -44.91 -47.17
N VAL A 48 -18.50 -43.94 -47.42
CA VAL A 48 -19.93 -44.08 -47.86
C VAL A 48 -21.00 -44.25 -46.75
N THR A 49 -21.68 -43.16 -46.34
CA THR A 49 -23.07 -42.67 -46.70
C THR A 49 -24.10 -42.95 -45.58
N SER A 50 -25.25 -42.28 -45.40
CA SER A 50 -25.90 -41.11 -46.05
C SER A 50 -27.03 -40.53 -45.17
N ASP A 51 -27.50 -39.34 -45.54
CA ASP A 51 -28.58 -38.51 -44.96
C ASP A 51 -29.98 -39.12 -44.76
N CYS A 52 -30.72 -38.56 -43.78
CA CYS A 52 -32.02 -37.89 -43.97
C CYS A 52 -32.38 -37.09 -42.69
N ALA A 53 -32.62 -35.77 -42.72
CA ALA A 53 -33.81 -35.05 -43.20
C ALA A 53 -35.07 -35.23 -42.30
N ARG A 54 -35.93 -34.25 -42.00
CA ARG A 54 -36.00 -32.79 -42.29
C ARG A 54 -37.12 -32.18 -41.43
N ARG A 55 -36.97 -30.97 -40.89
CA ARG A 55 -38.05 -29.94 -40.84
C ARG A 55 -37.47 -28.56 -40.47
N ALA A 56 -37.93 -27.52 -41.17
CA ALA A 56 -37.33 -26.18 -41.17
C ALA A 56 -38.37 -25.08 -40.86
N SER A 57 -37.86 -23.84 -40.77
CA SER A 57 -38.55 -22.55 -40.58
C SER A 57 -39.05 -22.26 -39.15
N LEU A 58 -39.07 -21.01 -38.63
CA LEU A 58 -38.54 -19.66 -38.98
C LEU A 58 -38.70 -18.80 -37.66
N GLN A 59 -38.06 -17.65 -37.34
CA GLN A 59 -37.08 -16.76 -38.00
C GLN A 59 -36.36 -15.88 -36.92
N ALA A 60 -35.03 -15.81 -36.87
CA ALA A 60 -34.27 -14.77 -36.14
C ALA A 60 -32.81 -14.69 -36.63
N LEU A 61 -32.36 -13.52 -37.09
CA LEU A 61 -31.07 -13.35 -37.79
C LEU A 61 -29.90 -13.13 -36.83
N SER A 62 -28.83 -13.91 -37.03
CA SER A 62 -27.51 -13.71 -36.39
C SER A 62 -26.40 -13.70 -37.46
N PRO A 63 -25.48 -12.72 -37.46
CA PRO A 63 -24.30 -12.75 -38.32
C PRO A 63 -23.06 -13.25 -37.57
N THR A 64 -22.87 -14.57 -37.50
CA THR A 64 -21.55 -15.14 -37.17
C THR A 64 -20.67 -15.07 -38.42
N ARG A 65 -19.83 -14.04 -38.55
CA ARG A 65 -18.73 -14.05 -39.53
C ARG A 65 -17.56 -14.87 -38.99
N HIS A 66 -17.17 -15.89 -39.74
CA HIS A 66 -15.85 -16.53 -39.60
C HIS A 66 -14.75 -15.47 -39.73
N VAL A 67 -13.77 -15.53 -38.83
CA VAL A 67 -12.49 -14.83 -39.01
C VAL A 67 -11.62 -15.71 -39.93
N PRO A 68 -11.18 -15.23 -41.10
CA PRO A 68 -10.21 -15.96 -41.91
C PRO A 68 -8.83 -15.91 -41.23
N ASN A 69 -8.07 -17.00 -41.33
CA ASN A 69 -6.64 -17.01 -41.00
C ASN A 69 -5.89 -16.20 -42.08
N VAL A 70 -5.79 -14.90 -41.88
CA VAL A 70 -4.96 -14.01 -42.69
C VAL A 70 -3.50 -14.29 -42.34
N SER A 71 -2.70 -14.69 -43.33
CA SER A 71 -1.26 -14.89 -43.15
C SER A 71 -0.56 -13.55 -42.89
N MET A 72 0.59 -13.60 -42.23
CA MET A 72 1.37 -12.38 -41.93
C MET A 72 1.76 -11.59 -43.19
N ARG A 73 1.89 -12.28 -44.35
CA ARG A 73 2.11 -11.65 -45.66
C ARG A 73 0.89 -10.85 -46.12
N GLU A 74 -0.31 -11.39 -46.02
CA GLU A 74 -1.55 -10.72 -46.43
C GLU A 74 -1.87 -9.52 -45.52
N ALA A 75 -1.58 -9.61 -44.22
CA ALA A 75 -1.73 -8.49 -43.29
C ALA A 75 -0.75 -7.33 -43.60
N VAL A 76 0.49 -7.65 -43.96
CA VAL A 76 1.48 -6.65 -44.40
C VAL A 76 1.12 -6.07 -45.77
N ALA A 77 0.66 -6.90 -46.71
CA ALA A 77 0.18 -6.46 -48.02
C ALA A 77 -1.05 -5.54 -47.92
N ALA A 78 -1.97 -5.81 -46.99
CA ALA A 78 -3.13 -4.93 -46.76
C ALA A 78 -2.74 -3.54 -46.21
N VAL A 79 -1.71 -3.47 -45.34
CA VAL A 79 -1.17 -2.19 -44.85
C VAL A 79 -0.40 -1.45 -45.96
N ALA A 80 0.37 -2.17 -46.77
CA ALA A 80 1.05 -1.59 -47.94
C ALA A 80 0.05 -1.07 -48.99
N ALA A 81 -1.03 -1.82 -49.27
CA ALA A 81 -2.09 -1.39 -50.17
C ALA A 81 -2.86 -0.16 -49.64
N ALA A 82 -3.11 -0.07 -48.34
CA ALA A 82 -3.72 1.10 -47.73
C ALA A 82 -2.80 2.35 -47.81
N ALA A 83 -1.48 2.18 -47.65
CA ALA A 83 -0.51 3.26 -47.84
C ALA A 83 -0.39 3.70 -49.31
N ALA A 84 -0.41 2.75 -50.25
CA ALA A 84 -0.40 3.03 -51.69
C ALA A 84 -1.68 3.74 -52.16
N ALA A 85 -2.86 3.33 -51.65
CA ALA A 85 -4.14 3.96 -51.99
C ALA A 85 -4.24 5.44 -51.57
N LEU A 86 -3.48 5.86 -50.54
CA LEU A 86 -3.36 7.26 -50.11
C LEU A 86 -2.40 8.09 -50.98
N ALA A 87 -1.54 7.45 -51.78
CA ALA A 87 -0.56 8.12 -52.64
C ALA A 87 -1.01 8.25 -54.11
N VAL A 88 -2.03 7.51 -54.54
CA VAL A 88 -2.47 7.45 -55.96
C VAL A 88 -3.82 8.16 -56.17
N GLN A 89 -3.80 9.49 -56.03
CA GLN A 89 -4.79 10.36 -56.70
C GLN A 89 -4.06 11.45 -57.48
N ARG A 90 -4.21 11.41 -58.81
CA ARG A 90 -3.59 12.26 -59.86
C ARG A 90 -2.20 11.87 -60.35
N ALA A 91 -2.16 10.91 -61.28
CA ALA A 91 -1.28 10.94 -62.45
C ALA A 91 -2.02 10.31 -63.65
N PRO A 92 -1.95 10.87 -64.87
CA PRO A 92 -2.53 10.26 -66.08
C PRO A 92 -1.62 9.13 -66.62
N PRO A 93 -2.13 8.26 -67.50
CA PRO A 93 -1.36 7.11 -68.00
C PRO A 93 -0.45 7.50 -69.17
N SER A 94 0.84 7.18 -69.08
CA SER A 94 1.74 7.12 -70.24
C SER A 94 2.89 6.14 -70.01
N ASP A 95 2.95 5.14 -70.90
CA ASP A 95 4.06 4.25 -71.25
C ASP A 95 4.71 3.33 -70.20
N SER A 96 5.14 2.19 -70.71
CA SER A 96 5.73 1.05 -70.00
C SER A 96 7.06 1.39 -69.31
N PRO A 97 7.28 0.96 -68.05
CA PRO A 97 8.56 1.16 -67.38
C PRO A 97 9.67 0.34 -68.06
N ARG A 98 10.84 0.95 -68.26
CA ARG A 98 12.03 0.25 -68.77
C ARG A 98 12.76 -0.45 -67.60
N PRO A 99 13.66 -1.42 -67.86
CA PRO A 99 14.28 -2.23 -66.80
C PRO A 99 15.27 -1.50 -65.86
N HIS A 100 15.30 -0.17 -65.82
CA HIS A 100 16.32 0.62 -65.11
C HIS A 100 15.80 1.51 -63.96
N ASP A 101 14.49 1.58 -63.73
CA ASP A 101 13.89 2.51 -62.74
C ASP A 101 13.84 1.97 -61.28
N THR A 102 14.78 1.10 -60.89
CA THR A 102 14.79 0.40 -59.58
C THR A 102 15.85 0.88 -58.57
N GLU A 103 16.78 1.73 -59.01
CA GLU A 103 17.82 2.34 -58.15
C GLU A 103 17.56 3.84 -57.92
N LEU A 104 17.99 4.34 -56.75
CA LEU A 104 17.82 5.75 -56.38
C LEU A 104 18.81 6.62 -57.17
N SER A 105 18.33 7.69 -57.81
CA SER A 105 19.19 8.61 -58.54
C SER A 105 20.10 9.42 -57.61
N ALA A 106 21.22 9.92 -58.14
CA ALA A 106 22.16 10.74 -57.36
C ALA A 106 21.47 11.93 -56.67
N PHE A 107 20.61 12.65 -57.39
CA PHE A 107 19.81 13.75 -56.83
C PHE A 107 18.88 13.30 -55.69
N GLN A 108 18.27 12.11 -55.79
CA GLN A 108 17.45 11.55 -54.72
C GLN A 108 18.29 11.19 -53.48
N LEU A 109 19.52 10.70 -53.68
CA LEU A 109 20.45 10.41 -52.59
C LEU A 109 20.94 11.70 -51.89
N ASP A 110 21.22 12.77 -52.64
CA ASP A 110 21.58 14.08 -52.08
C ASP A 110 20.43 14.67 -51.23
N VAL A 111 19.19 14.61 -51.73
CA VAL A 111 18.01 15.03 -50.96
C VAL A 111 17.86 14.21 -49.67
N LEU A 112 18.04 12.89 -49.74
CA LEU A 112 17.99 12.01 -48.56
C LEU A 112 19.12 12.31 -47.58
N TYR A 113 20.33 12.62 -48.05
CA TYR A 113 21.46 13.03 -47.22
C TYR A 113 21.16 14.32 -46.44
N ILE A 114 20.68 15.37 -47.13
CA ILE A 114 20.29 16.64 -46.51
C ILE A 114 19.21 16.41 -45.44
N VAL A 115 18.23 15.55 -45.72
CA VAL A 115 17.16 15.18 -44.77
C VAL A 115 17.71 14.43 -43.55
N ILE A 116 18.61 13.46 -43.74
CA ILE A 116 19.25 12.70 -42.66
C ILE A 116 19.99 13.63 -41.70
N VAL A 117 20.84 14.52 -42.22
CA VAL A 117 21.63 15.46 -41.40
C VAL A 117 20.70 16.45 -40.69
N SER A 118 19.77 17.06 -41.41
CA SER A 118 18.85 18.07 -40.86
C SER A 118 17.94 17.51 -39.76
N CYS A 119 17.35 16.32 -39.99
CA CYS A 119 16.51 15.66 -38.99
C CYS A 119 17.34 15.20 -37.78
N SER A 120 18.54 14.65 -37.99
CA SER A 120 19.41 14.20 -36.90
C SER A 120 19.87 15.37 -36.02
N ALA A 121 20.12 16.55 -36.60
CA ALA A 121 20.41 17.77 -35.84
C ALA A 121 19.21 18.20 -34.98
N LEU A 122 18.00 18.23 -35.55
CA LEU A 122 16.76 18.53 -34.80
C LEU A 122 16.48 17.51 -33.68
N SER A 123 16.78 16.24 -33.92
CA SER A 123 16.70 15.18 -32.90
C SER A 123 17.65 15.43 -31.73
N LEU A 124 18.90 15.80 -31.99
CA LEU A 124 19.86 16.18 -30.93
C LEU A 124 19.43 17.41 -30.14
N VAL A 125 18.82 18.42 -30.78
CA VAL A 125 18.20 19.57 -30.08
C VAL A 125 17.07 19.09 -29.16
N GLY A 126 16.26 18.13 -29.60
CA GLY A 126 15.25 17.46 -28.78
C GLY A 126 15.85 16.74 -27.55
N CYS A 127 16.93 15.98 -27.74
CA CYS A 127 17.63 15.32 -26.65
C CYS A 127 18.20 16.32 -25.63
N LEU A 128 18.85 17.40 -26.11
CA LEU A 128 19.36 18.47 -25.26
C LEU A 128 18.26 19.18 -24.47
N TYR A 129 17.07 19.37 -25.07
CA TYR A 129 15.90 19.90 -24.36
C TYR A 129 15.47 18.98 -23.21
N ILE A 130 15.40 17.66 -23.42
CA ILE A 130 15.09 16.69 -22.36
C ILE A 130 16.14 16.69 -21.25
N VAL A 131 17.44 16.67 -21.59
CA VAL A 131 18.54 16.70 -20.60
C VAL A 131 18.48 17.98 -19.77
N ARG A 132 18.31 19.15 -20.41
CA ARG A 132 18.16 20.44 -19.72
C ARG A 132 16.91 20.48 -18.85
N HIS A 133 15.76 20.01 -19.35
CA HIS A 133 14.52 19.96 -18.59
C HIS A 133 14.66 19.06 -17.35
N HIS A 134 15.24 17.87 -17.50
CA HIS A 134 15.53 16.97 -16.38
C HIS A 134 16.46 17.63 -15.35
N TYR A 135 17.57 18.25 -15.79
CA TYR A 135 18.51 18.93 -14.90
C TYR A 135 17.82 20.04 -14.09
N VAL A 136 17.09 20.95 -14.76
CA VAL A 136 16.35 22.03 -14.09
C VAL A 136 15.29 21.49 -13.14
N THR A 137 14.51 20.48 -13.55
CA THR A 137 13.50 19.85 -12.70
C THR A 137 14.13 19.19 -11.46
N SER A 138 15.30 18.56 -11.60
CA SER A 138 16.03 17.93 -10.48
C SER A 138 16.63 18.91 -9.47
N GLN A 139 16.75 20.20 -9.81
CA GLN A 139 17.19 21.28 -8.90
C GLN A 139 16.00 21.99 -8.22
N LEU A 140 14.81 21.90 -8.82
CA LEU A 140 13.57 22.51 -8.32
C LEU A 140 12.76 21.56 -7.45
N HIS A 141 12.70 20.28 -7.82
CA HIS A 141 11.87 19.26 -7.16
C HIS A 141 12.74 18.24 -6.43
N SER A 142 12.27 17.81 -5.26
CA SER A 142 12.94 16.84 -4.37
C SER A 142 13.23 15.47 -4.99
N GLY A 143 12.60 15.14 -6.13
CA GLY A 143 12.79 13.85 -6.77
C GLY A 143 12.45 13.81 -8.25
N VAL A 144 13.36 13.20 -9.00
CA VAL A 144 13.06 12.72 -10.35
C VAL A 144 12.25 11.42 -10.24
N SER A 145 11.06 11.41 -10.83
CA SER A 145 10.23 10.21 -10.96
C SER A 145 10.93 9.13 -11.79
N MET A 146 10.60 7.87 -11.56
CA MET A 146 11.16 6.76 -12.34
C MET A 146 10.93 6.95 -13.85
N VAL A 147 9.78 7.49 -14.24
CA VAL A 147 9.43 7.78 -15.64
C VAL A 147 10.40 8.80 -16.25
N GLN A 148 10.63 9.93 -15.58
CA GLN A 148 11.60 10.94 -16.04
C GLN A 148 13.03 10.38 -16.13
N LYS A 149 13.45 9.50 -15.21
CA LYS A 149 14.75 8.80 -15.30
C LYS A 149 14.84 7.89 -16.53
N MET A 150 13.77 7.15 -16.84
CA MET A 150 13.72 6.30 -18.03
C MET A 150 13.77 7.16 -19.32
N VAL A 151 13.06 8.29 -19.36
CA VAL A 151 13.06 9.22 -20.49
C VAL A 151 14.42 9.88 -20.70
N LEU A 152 15.12 10.26 -19.63
CA LEU A 152 16.48 10.80 -19.73
C LEU A 152 17.40 9.79 -20.44
N VAL A 153 17.39 8.53 -20.02
CA VAL A 153 18.19 7.49 -20.69
C VAL A 153 17.76 7.30 -22.14
N LEU A 154 16.46 7.30 -22.44
CA LEU A 154 15.97 7.24 -23.82
C LEU A 154 16.56 8.38 -24.67
N SER A 155 16.57 9.62 -24.18
CA SER A 155 17.17 10.75 -24.91
C SER A 155 18.67 10.62 -25.14
N VAL A 156 19.40 9.94 -24.25
CA VAL A 156 20.83 9.63 -24.45
C VAL A 156 21.01 8.54 -25.51
N LEU A 157 20.13 7.54 -25.56
CA LEU A 157 20.14 6.51 -26.61
C LEU A 157 19.76 7.09 -27.98
N ASP A 158 18.74 7.94 -28.04
CA ASP A 158 18.32 8.65 -29.26
C ASP A 158 19.43 9.59 -29.77
N ALA A 159 20.19 10.22 -28.87
CA ALA A 159 21.38 11.00 -29.24
C ALA A 159 22.49 10.10 -29.82
N GLY A 160 22.74 8.93 -29.22
CA GLY A 160 23.66 7.91 -29.75
C GLY A 160 23.25 7.33 -31.11
N LEU A 161 21.96 7.38 -31.46
CA LEU A 161 21.45 7.06 -32.80
C LEU A 161 21.55 8.22 -33.80
N SER A 162 21.48 9.47 -33.33
CA SER A 162 21.44 10.66 -34.18
C SER A 162 22.85 11.17 -34.51
N PHE A 163 23.77 11.15 -33.55
CA PHE A 163 25.13 11.66 -33.71
C PHE A 163 25.94 10.97 -34.83
N PRO A 164 25.97 9.62 -34.95
CA PRO A 164 26.72 8.97 -36.02
C PRO A 164 26.22 9.30 -37.43
N LYS A 165 24.95 9.71 -37.58
CA LYS A 165 24.34 10.06 -38.87
C LYS A 165 24.75 11.43 -39.39
N LEU A 166 25.21 12.33 -38.52
CA LEU A 166 25.69 13.66 -38.92
C LEU A 166 26.93 13.59 -39.83
N PHE A 167 27.70 12.49 -39.75
CA PHE A 167 28.92 12.28 -40.53
C PHE A 167 28.67 11.68 -41.92
N GLY A 168 27.41 11.48 -42.33
CA GLY A 168 27.08 10.97 -43.66
C GLY A 168 27.39 9.49 -43.84
N ASN A 169 27.68 9.07 -45.08
CA ASN A 169 28.18 7.73 -45.39
C ASN A 169 29.70 7.80 -45.64
N PRO A 170 30.57 7.33 -44.71
CA PRO A 170 32.02 7.44 -44.86
C PRO A 170 32.57 6.70 -46.08
N SER A 171 31.87 5.66 -46.56
CA SER A 171 32.27 4.88 -47.74
C SER A 171 32.11 5.61 -49.08
N VAL A 172 31.46 6.78 -49.10
CA VAL A 172 31.24 7.59 -50.32
C VAL A 172 32.11 8.85 -50.33
N ALA A 173 32.77 9.18 -49.21
CA ALA A 173 33.36 10.50 -48.98
C ALA A 173 34.89 10.58 -49.15
N SER A 174 35.59 9.52 -49.61
CA SER A 174 37.05 9.58 -49.79
C SER A 174 37.61 8.67 -50.88
N ASP A 175 38.12 9.28 -51.95
CA ASP A 175 38.96 8.60 -52.95
C ASP A 175 40.44 8.45 -52.51
N ASN A 176 40.84 9.00 -51.34
CA ASN A 176 42.27 9.17 -51.00
C ASN A 176 42.75 8.64 -49.62
N VAL A 177 41.90 8.07 -48.75
CA VAL A 177 42.37 7.37 -47.51
C VAL A 177 41.48 6.17 -47.14
N GLU A 178 41.59 5.07 -47.89
CA GLU A 178 40.77 3.85 -47.78
C GLU A 178 40.71 3.25 -46.35
N VAL A 179 41.82 3.30 -45.60
CA VAL A 179 41.92 2.75 -44.24
C VAL A 179 41.07 3.53 -43.23
N VAL A 180 41.05 4.86 -43.31
CA VAL A 180 40.31 5.74 -42.37
C VAL A 180 38.81 5.70 -42.67
N ALA A 181 38.42 5.63 -43.94
CA ALA A 181 37.03 5.41 -44.35
C ALA A 181 36.52 4.04 -43.85
N THR A 182 37.31 2.99 -43.98
CA THR A 182 36.96 1.64 -43.50
C THR A 182 36.77 1.59 -41.97
N ALA A 183 37.64 2.28 -41.21
CA ALA A 183 37.56 2.32 -39.75
C ALA A 183 36.34 3.13 -39.26
N SER A 184 36.11 4.32 -39.84
CA SER A 184 34.97 5.18 -39.51
C SER A 184 33.63 4.56 -39.89
N CYS A 185 33.55 3.89 -41.05
CA CYS A 185 32.40 3.11 -41.48
C CYS A 185 32.03 2.00 -40.47
N LYS A 186 33.00 1.21 -40.02
CA LYS A 186 32.78 0.15 -39.02
C LYS A 186 32.36 0.69 -37.66
N ALA A 187 32.94 1.83 -37.24
CA ALA A 187 32.55 2.52 -36.00
C ALA A 187 31.11 3.05 -36.07
N GLN A 188 30.72 3.67 -37.19
CA GLN A 188 29.35 4.13 -37.42
C GLN A 188 28.35 2.96 -37.40
N ALA A 189 28.65 1.88 -38.11
CA ALA A 189 27.80 0.68 -38.17
C ALA A 189 27.59 0.05 -36.79
N PHE A 190 28.66 -0.09 -36.00
CA PHE A 190 28.59 -0.60 -34.62
C PHE A 190 27.75 0.31 -33.73
N ALA A 191 27.96 1.64 -33.78
CA ALA A 191 27.19 2.59 -32.99
C ALA A 191 25.69 2.56 -33.33
N LEU A 192 25.34 2.61 -34.63
CA LEU A 192 23.95 2.58 -35.07
C LEU A 192 23.24 1.28 -34.70
N HIS A 193 23.91 0.13 -34.79
CA HIS A 193 23.34 -1.14 -34.37
C HIS A 193 23.16 -1.23 -32.84
N LEU A 194 24.19 -0.84 -32.07
CA LEU A 194 24.17 -0.87 -30.61
C LEU A 194 23.09 0.05 -30.04
N PHE A 195 23.11 1.35 -30.38
CA PHE A 195 22.13 2.31 -29.86
C PHE A 195 20.71 2.03 -30.40
N GLY A 196 20.59 1.44 -31.60
CA GLY A 196 19.33 0.96 -32.13
C GLY A 196 18.70 -0.15 -31.28
N LEU A 197 19.45 -1.21 -30.99
CA LEU A 197 18.98 -2.31 -30.14
C LEU A 197 18.70 -1.83 -28.70
N LEU A 198 19.56 -0.95 -28.17
CA LEU A 198 19.33 -0.33 -26.87
C LEU A 198 18.01 0.44 -26.84
N SER A 199 17.71 1.29 -27.84
CA SER A 199 16.45 2.03 -27.91
C SER A 199 15.24 1.11 -27.99
N VAL A 200 15.30 0.02 -28.78
CA VAL A 200 14.23 -0.99 -28.87
C VAL A 200 13.98 -1.68 -27.52
N PHE A 201 15.03 -2.16 -26.84
CA PHE A 201 14.86 -2.82 -25.54
C PHE A 201 14.45 -1.83 -24.44
N TRP A 202 14.90 -0.58 -24.51
CA TRP A 202 14.57 0.46 -23.54
C TRP A 202 13.11 0.91 -23.65
N ASN A 203 12.56 1.01 -24.86
CA ASN A 203 11.13 1.26 -25.05
C ASN A 203 10.25 0.14 -24.46
N ALA A 204 10.68 -1.12 -24.61
CA ALA A 204 10.00 -2.25 -23.95
C ALA A 204 10.14 -2.20 -22.40
N ALA A 205 11.28 -1.75 -21.88
CA ALA A 205 11.49 -1.54 -20.44
C ALA A 205 10.60 -0.39 -19.89
N ILE A 206 10.47 0.73 -20.62
CA ILE A 206 9.55 1.83 -20.30
C ILE A 206 8.10 1.31 -20.22
N ALA A 207 7.63 0.58 -21.23
CA ALA A 207 6.29 0.00 -21.24
C ALA A 207 6.06 -0.95 -20.05
N HIS A 208 7.06 -1.78 -19.71
CA HIS A 208 6.97 -2.67 -18.55
C HIS A 208 7.01 -1.91 -17.20
N CYS A 209 7.76 -0.80 -17.12
CA CYS A 209 7.78 0.08 -15.95
C CYS A 209 6.39 0.72 -15.72
N PHE A 210 5.73 1.20 -16.79
CA PHE A 210 4.35 1.69 -16.70
C PHE A 210 3.36 0.59 -16.29
N TYR A 211 3.48 -0.62 -16.86
CA TYR A 211 2.67 -1.76 -16.46
C TYR A 211 2.78 -2.07 -14.97
N ARG A 212 4.00 -2.12 -14.41
CA ARG A 212 4.22 -2.33 -12.98
C ARG A 212 3.68 -1.16 -12.13
N LYS A 213 3.91 0.10 -12.55
CA LYS A 213 3.40 1.30 -11.85
C LYS A 213 1.87 1.30 -11.76
N ILE A 214 1.16 0.94 -12.84
CA ILE A 214 -0.30 1.10 -12.91
C ILE A 214 -1.07 -0.19 -12.56
N VAL A 215 -0.67 -1.34 -13.09
CA VAL A 215 -1.38 -2.62 -12.88
C VAL A 215 -1.00 -3.29 -11.56
N TYR A 216 0.28 -3.25 -11.18
CA TYR A 216 0.77 -3.80 -9.90
C TYR A 216 0.80 -2.78 -8.76
N ARG A 217 0.54 -1.49 -9.06
CA ARG A 217 0.60 -0.37 -8.10
C ARG A 217 1.94 -0.34 -7.33
N ASP A 218 3.04 -0.69 -8.02
CA ASP A 218 4.39 -0.59 -7.44
C ASP A 218 4.69 0.86 -7.05
N SER A 219 5.20 1.06 -5.83
CA SER A 219 5.67 2.37 -5.37
C SER A 219 6.93 2.81 -6.11
N GLU A 220 7.17 4.12 -6.16
CA GLU A 220 8.34 4.71 -6.84
C GLU A 220 9.67 4.11 -6.33
N ALA A 221 9.78 3.77 -5.04
CA ALA A 221 10.95 3.08 -4.48
C ALA A 221 11.14 1.67 -5.07
N ARG A 222 10.07 0.88 -5.25
CA ARG A 222 10.12 -0.45 -5.87
C ARG A 222 10.43 -0.39 -7.37
N LEU A 223 9.95 0.63 -8.07
CA LEU A 223 10.30 0.84 -9.48
C LEU A 223 11.78 1.26 -9.61
N LYS A 224 12.26 2.17 -8.75
CA LYS A 224 13.66 2.61 -8.71
C LYS A 224 14.63 1.47 -8.34
N SER A 225 14.27 0.56 -7.43
CA SER A 225 15.12 -0.60 -7.12
C SER A 225 15.28 -1.56 -8.31
N ARG A 226 14.26 -1.65 -9.18
CA ARG A 226 14.29 -2.41 -10.45
C ARG A 226 15.05 -1.70 -11.59
N PHE A 227 15.44 -0.42 -11.44
CA PHE A 227 16.17 0.34 -12.47
C PHE A 227 17.43 -0.39 -12.98
N LYS A 228 18.26 -0.91 -12.06
CA LYS A 228 19.49 -1.65 -12.40
C LYS A 228 19.21 -2.89 -13.25
N LEU A 229 18.08 -3.56 -13.02
CA LEU A 229 17.64 -4.72 -13.81
C LEU A 229 17.20 -4.30 -15.22
N TYR A 230 16.51 -3.17 -15.39
CA TYR A 230 16.17 -2.66 -16.72
C TYR A 230 17.42 -2.27 -17.53
N VAL A 231 18.41 -1.64 -16.90
CA VAL A 231 19.72 -1.36 -17.52
C VAL A 231 20.40 -2.67 -17.96
N LEU A 232 20.48 -3.68 -17.08
CA LEU A 232 21.09 -4.97 -17.41
C LEU A 232 20.38 -5.67 -18.59
N LEU A 233 19.05 -5.68 -18.58
CA LEU A 233 18.24 -6.38 -19.59
C LEU A 233 18.24 -5.70 -20.97
N ALA A 234 18.47 -4.40 -21.05
CA ALA A 234 18.68 -3.70 -22.31
C ALA A 234 20.14 -3.77 -22.78
N LEU A 235 21.09 -3.53 -21.88
CA LEU A 235 22.51 -3.41 -22.21
C LEU A 235 23.15 -4.72 -22.65
N VAL A 236 22.97 -5.79 -21.87
CA VAL A 236 23.68 -7.07 -22.13
C VAL A 236 23.33 -7.64 -23.51
N PRO A 237 22.04 -7.80 -23.92
CA PRO A 237 21.73 -8.37 -25.22
C PRO A 237 22.19 -7.48 -26.39
N ALA A 238 22.07 -6.16 -26.26
CA ALA A 238 22.47 -5.22 -27.32
C ALA A 238 23.99 -5.22 -27.53
N VAL A 239 24.78 -5.18 -26.45
CA VAL A 239 26.26 -5.26 -26.53
C VAL A 239 26.70 -6.61 -27.06
N SER A 240 26.17 -7.73 -26.52
CA SER A 240 26.54 -9.07 -26.99
C SER A 240 26.25 -9.29 -28.48
N CYS A 241 25.10 -8.80 -28.98
CA CYS A 241 24.78 -8.90 -30.40
C CYS A 241 25.70 -8.02 -31.26
N SER A 242 25.90 -6.76 -30.86
CA SER A 242 26.77 -5.81 -31.59
C SER A 242 28.22 -6.29 -31.68
N VAL A 243 28.77 -6.84 -30.59
CA VAL A 243 30.13 -7.39 -30.55
C VAL A 243 30.25 -8.66 -31.39
N ALA A 244 29.25 -9.54 -31.37
CA ALA A 244 29.24 -10.73 -32.22
C ALA A 244 29.24 -10.38 -33.72
N LEU A 245 28.48 -9.36 -34.13
CA LEU A 245 28.46 -8.89 -35.53
C LEU A 245 29.75 -8.17 -35.93
N TYR A 246 30.35 -7.40 -35.03
CA TYR A 246 31.67 -6.82 -35.23
C TYR A 246 32.73 -7.91 -35.46
N ALA A 247 32.74 -8.95 -34.61
CA ALA A 247 33.64 -10.10 -34.74
C ALA A 247 33.39 -10.91 -36.02
N ALA A 248 32.13 -11.03 -36.46
CA ALA A 248 31.74 -11.64 -37.72
C ALA A 248 32.06 -10.79 -38.97
N LYS A 249 32.54 -9.55 -38.80
CA LYS A 249 32.93 -8.61 -39.87
C LYS A 249 31.79 -8.28 -40.87
N VAL A 250 30.53 -8.31 -40.43
CA VAL A 250 29.35 -8.10 -41.31
C VAL A 250 28.92 -6.64 -41.48
N PHE A 251 29.77 -5.70 -41.02
CA PHE A 251 29.50 -4.26 -41.09
C PHE A 251 30.20 -3.61 -42.30
N GLY A 252 29.42 -2.86 -43.07
CA GLY A 252 29.86 -2.15 -44.27
C GLY A 252 28.76 -1.24 -44.83
N ASN A 253 28.75 -0.98 -46.13
CA ASN A 253 27.89 0.05 -46.73
C ASN A 253 26.42 -0.42 -46.83
N ALA A 254 25.49 0.30 -46.19
CA ALA A 254 24.07 -0.04 -46.16
C ALA A 254 23.19 1.08 -46.77
N THR A 255 23.61 1.56 -47.95
CA THR A 255 23.00 2.61 -48.78
C THR A 255 23.22 4.02 -48.22
N PHE A 256 22.55 4.37 -47.13
CA PHE A 256 22.51 5.76 -46.62
C PHE A 256 23.60 6.08 -45.59
N TYR A 257 24.14 5.04 -44.97
CA TYR A 257 25.16 5.07 -43.91
C TYR A 257 25.71 3.64 -43.78
N CYS A 258 26.84 3.49 -43.08
CA CYS A 258 27.37 2.17 -42.78
C CYS A 258 26.53 1.44 -41.72
N TRP A 259 26.19 0.18 -41.98
CA TRP A 259 25.44 -0.70 -41.07
C TRP A 259 25.73 -2.17 -41.41
N ILE A 260 24.78 -3.09 -41.21
CA ILE A 260 24.88 -4.48 -41.65
C ILE A 260 24.56 -4.57 -43.15
N GLU A 261 25.39 -5.22 -43.94
CA GLU A 261 25.18 -5.33 -45.39
C GLU A 261 24.04 -6.31 -45.74
N ALA A 262 24.10 -7.54 -45.21
CA ALA A 262 23.17 -8.60 -45.56
C ALA A 262 21.76 -8.40 -44.96
N ARG A 263 20.73 -8.24 -45.81
CA ARG A 263 19.31 -8.08 -45.40
C ARG A 263 18.82 -9.18 -44.46
N ALA A 264 19.20 -10.43 -44.69
CA ALA A 264 18.83 -11.55 -43.80
C ALA A 264 19.38 -11.36 -42.38
N GLN A 265 20.62 -10.85 -42.25
CA GLN A 265 21.22 -10.55 -40.94
C GLN A 265 20.57 -9.32 -40.31
N GLN A 266 20.25 -8.26 -41.08
CA GLN A 266 19.44 -7.13 -40.59
C GLN A 266 18.11 -7.60 -39.98
N PHE A 267 17.43 -8.58 -40.59
CA PHE A 267 16.18 -9.12 -40.03
C PHE A 267 16.42 -9.85 -38.70
N TRP A 268 17.26 -10.89 -38.69
CA TRP A 268 17.43 -11.75 -37.51
C TRP A 268 18.08 -11.07 -36.31
N THR A 269 18.98 -10.11 -36.56
CA THR A 269 19.74 -9.43 -35.50
C THR A 269 19.06 -8.15 -35.00
N PHE A 270 18.12 -7.59 -35.76
CA PHE A 270 17.53 -6.30 -35.47
C PHE A 270 15.99 -6.27 -35.61
N TYR A 271 15.44 -6.43 -36.80
CA TYR A 271 14.00 -6.24 -37.02
C TYR A 271 13.12 -7.29 -36.33
N LEU A 272 13.62 -8.50 -36.09
CA LEU A 272 12.95 -9.48 -35.22
C LEU A 272 12.70 -8.90 -33.81
N PHE A 273 13.68 -8.21 -33.23
CA PHE A 273 13.52 -7.58 -31.92
C PHE A 273 12.58 -6.38 -31.95
N VAL A 274 12.56 -5.60 -33.04
CA VAL A 274 11.57 -4.52 -33.26
C VAL A 274 10.14 -5.09 -33.26
N ILE A 275 9.88 -6.14 -34.05
CA ILE A 275 8.56 -6.79 -34.14
C ILE A 275 8.14 -7.38 -32.79
N LEU A 276 9.05 -8.08 -32.10
CA LEU A 276 8.79 -8.64 -30.77
C LEU A 276 8.54 -7.54 -29.72
N ALA A 277 9.23 -6.40 -29.80
CA ALA A 277 8.97 -5.25 -28.95
C ALA A 277 7.59 -4.64 -29.23
N ILE A 278 7.22 -4.41 -30.50
CA ILE A 278 5.88 -3.92 -30.88
C ILE A 278 4.79 -4.84 -30.34
N LEU A 279 4.92 -6.17 -30.52
CA LEU A 279 3.97 -7.15 -29.99
C LEU A 279 3.87 -7.08 -28.46
N TYR A 280 5.01 -7.09 -27.77
CA TYR A 280 5.05 -7.04 -26.30
C TYR A 280 4.40 -5.78 -25.75
N VAL A 281 4.77 -4.62 -26.30
CA VAL A 281 4.27 -3.31 -25.91
C VAL A 281 2.75 -3.20 -26.19
N SER A 282 2.27 -3.77 -27.29
CA SER A 282 0.83 -3.84 -27.62
C SER A 282 0.04 -4.74 -26.66
N ILE A 283 0.59 -5.88 -26.25
CA ILE A 283 -0.02 -6.75 -25.22
C ILE A 283 -0.08 -6.00 -23.88
N ILE A 284 1.01 -5.34 -23.48
CA ILE A 284 1.06 -4.54 -22.27
C ILE A 284 0.01 -3.42 -22.28
N LEU A 285 -0.18 -2.72 -23.41
CA LEU A 285 -1.27 -1.76 -23.58
C LEU A 285 -2.64 -2.39 -23.36
N CYS A 286 -2.92 -3.49 -24.04
CA CYS A 286 -4.23 -4.15 -23.98
C CYS A 286 -4.56 -4.56 -22.53
N VAL A 287 -3.61 -5.19 -21.83
CA VAL A 287 -3.79 -5.57 -20.41
C VAL A 287 -3.95 -4.33 -19.52
N THR A 288 -3.14 -3.30 -19.70
CA THR A 288 -3.16 -2.06 -18.90
C THR A 288 -4.50 -1.33 -19.10
N HIS A 289 -4.89 -1.09 -20.35
CA HIS A 289 -6.17 -0.48 -20.73
C HIS A 289 -7.37 -1.27 -20.19
N ASN A 290 -7.38 -2.60 -20.35
CA ASN A 290 -8.49 -3.43 -19.90
C ASN A 290 -8.57 -3.53 -18.37
N ARG A 291 -7.44 -3.50 -17.66
CA ARG A 291 -7.42 -3.44 -16.19
C ARG A 291 -7.97 -2.11 -15.70
N ILE A 292 -7.46 -1.00 -16.22
CA ILE A 292 -7.82 0.33 -15.72
C ILE A 292 -9.22 0.73 -16.16
N SER A 293 -9.66 0.35 -17.36
CA SER A 293 -11.06 0.54 -17.79
C SER A 293 -12.06 -0.24 -16.91
N ARG A 294 -11.65 -1.30 -16.20
CA ARG A 294 -12.50 -1.96 -15.19
C ARG A 294 -12.56 -1.15 -13.89
N ASP A 295 -11.44 -0.58 -13.47
CA ASP A 295 -11.34 0.20 -12.24
C ASP A 295 -12.03 1.58 -12.40
N VAL A 296 -11.86 2.25 -13.54
CA VAL A 296 -12.37 3.61 -13.82
C VAL A 296 -13.87 3.64 -14.16
N ARG A 297 -14.48 2.54 -14.61
CA ARG A 297 -15.95 2.47 -14.86
C ARG A 297 -16.81 2.76 -13.63
N ASN A 298 -16.23 2.80 -12.44
CA ASN A 298 -16.91 3.16 -11.18
C ASN A 298 -16.36 4.44 -10.55
N ALA A 299 -15.47 5.18 -11.23
CA ALA A 299 -14.77 6.34 -10.70
C ALA A 299 -15.42 7.67 -11.14
N HIS A 300 -15.18 8.71 -10.34
CA HIS A 300 -15.68 10.09 -10.51
C HIS A 300 -15.16 10.79 -11.77
N LEU A 301 -15.82 11.88 -12.19
CA LEU A 301 -15.48 12.62 -13.42
C LEU A 301 -14.02 13.10 -13.45
N ASP A 302 -13.49 13.71 -12.37
CA ASP A 302 -12.08 14.13 -12.32
C ASP A 302 -11.09 12.97 -12.55
N ALA A 303 -11.42 11.80 -12.00
CA ALA A 303 -10.64 10.58 -12.17
C ALA A 303 -10.75 10.02 -13.60
N GLN A 304 -11.91 10.14 -14.24
CA GLN A 304 -12.11 9.79 -15.65
C GLN A 304 -11.38 10.73 -16.60
N GLU A 305 -11.40 12.04 -16.37
CA GLU A 305 -10.65 13.05 -17.14
C GLU A 305 -9.13 12.82 -17.02
N SER A 306 -8.63 12.67 -15.80
CA SER A 306 -7.22 12.37 -15.51
C SER A 306 -6.78 11.06 -16.17
N TRP A 307 -7.62 10.02 -16.09
CA TRP A 307 -7.38 8.75 -16.77
C TRP A 307 -7.39 8.88 -18.29
N ALA A 308 -8.36 9.57 -18.88
CA ALA A 308 -8.45 9.74 -20.33
C ALA A 308 -7.17 10.37 -20.89
N LEU A 309 -6.58 11.31 -20.15
CA LEU A 309 -5.31 11.94 -20.49
C LEU A 309 -4.11 10.99 -20.31
N ILE A 310 -4.02 10.25 -19.19
CA ILE A 310 -3.00 9.19 -19.00
C ILE A 310 -3.07 8.16 -20.14
N ALA A 311 -4.27 7.67 -20.47
CA ALA A 311 -4.52 6.69 -21.50
C ALA A 311 -4.27 7.24 -22.91
N SER A 312 -4.51 8.53 -23.14
CA SER A 312 -4.13 9.22 -24.38
C SER A 312 -2.61 9.24 -24.52
N LYS A 313 -1.87 9.73 -23.51
CA LYS A 313 -0.40 9.76 -23.52
C LYS A 313 0.22 8.37 -23.68
N LEU A 314 -0.27 7.37 -22.94
CA LEU A 314 0.21 5.98 -23.06
C LEU A 314 -0.02 5.39 -24.47
N ARG A 315 -1.14 5.73 -25.13
CA ARG A 315 -1.37 5.39 -26.53
C ARG A 315 -0.44 6.16 -27.46
N ILE A 316 -0.21 7.46 -27.25
CA ILE A 316 0.67 8.29 -28.09
C ILE A 316 2.12 7.79 -28.03
N TYR A 317 2.67 7.45 -26.85
CA TYR A 317 4.03 6.92 -26.73
C TYR A 317 4.26 5.68 -27.61
N ILE A 318 3.23 4.84 -27.74
CA ILE A 318 3.34 3.53 -28.38
C ILE A 318 2.92 3.60 -29.85
N ALA A 319 1.93 4.44 -30.19
CA ALA A 319 1.67 4.84 -31.56
C ALA A 319 2.91 5.49 -32.18
N ALA A 320 3.62 6.36 -31.44
CA ALA A 320 4.90 6.93 -31.89
C ALA A 320 5.96 5.84 -32.11
N PHE A 321 6.13 4.88 -31.20
CA PHE A 321 7.06 3.78 -31.43
C PHE A 321 6.71 2.95 -32.69
N ILE A 322 5.43 2.63 -32.91
CA ILE A 322 5.00 1.92 -34.12
C ILE A 322 5.25 2.78 -35.37
N VAL A 323 4.75 4.02 -35.39
CA VAL A 323 4.85 4.94 -36.54
C VAL A 323 6.30 5.28 -36.89
N LEU A 324 7.20 5.43 -35.92
CA LEU A 324 8.60 5.76 -36.18
C LEU A 324 9.41 4.58 -36.72
N TRP A 325 9.09 3.34 -36.32
CA TRP A 325 9.85 2.15 -36.73
C TRP A 325 9.22 1.39 -37.92
N THR A 326 7.92 1.58 -38.20
CA THR A 326 7.24 0.89 -39.32
C THR A 326 7.81 1.25 -40.70
N PRO A 327 8.04 2.53 -41.09
CA PRO A 327 8.60 2.86 -42.40
C PRO A 327 9.98 2.24 -42.63
N SER A 328 10.84 2.24 -41.61
CA SER A 328 12.15 1.56 -41.65
C SER A 328 12.04 0.05 -41.84
N THR A 329 11.05 -0.57 -41.18
CA THR A 329 10.78 -2.01 -41.27
C THR A 329 10.22 -2.36 -42.65
N VAL A 330 9.30 -1.57 -43.20
CA VAL A 330 8.75 -1.74 -44.55
C VAL A 330 9.85 -1.58 -45.60
N PHE A 331 10.63 -0.48 -45.54
CA PHE A 331 11.69 -0.21 -46.50
C PHE A 331 12.74 -1.33 -46.53
N ARG A 332 13.23 -1.79 -45.37
CA ARG A 332 14.29 -2.81 -45.33
C ARG A 332 13.82 -4.24 -45.59
N LEU A 333 12.52 -4.53 -45.51
CA LEU A 333 11.98 -5.89 -45.78
C LEU A 333 11.34 -6.03 -47.16
N LEU A 334 10.85 -4.96 -47.77
CA LEU A 334 10.13 -4.98 -49.06
C LEU A 334 10.84 -4.18 -50.17
N ASP A 335 12.10 -3.77 -49.98
CA ASP A 335 12.88 -2.89 -50.87
C ASP A 335 12.76 -3.21 -52.38
N ASP A 336 12.74 -4.50 -52.74
CA ASP A 336 12.64 -4.96 -54.13
C ASP A 336 11.22 -4.86 -54.72
N GLU A 337 10.19 -4.82 -53.86
CA GLU A 337 8.78 -4.75 -54.25
C GLU A 337 8.23 -3.31 -54.26
N LEU A 338 9.02 -2.31 -53.85
CA LEU A 338 8.56 -0.91 -53.72
C LEU A 338 8.36 -0.16 -55.05
N GLY A 339 9.07 -0.55 -56.11
CA GLY A 339 9.02 0.12 -57.42
C GLY A 339 9.14 1.65 -57.32
N VAL A 340 8.22 2.36 -57.98
CA VAL A 340 8.17 3.84 -58.02
C VAL A 340 8.01 4.48 -56.62
N ALA A 341 7.44 3.77 -55.65
CA ALA A 341 7.27 4.28 -54.28
C ALA A 341 8.56 4.27 -53.43
N LYS A 342 9.65 3.66 -53.93
CA LYS A 342 10.92 3.46 -53.20
C LYS A 342 11.50 4.76 -52.64
N PHE A 343 11.55 5.84 -53.43
CA PHE A 343 12.04 7.15 -52.96
C PHE A 343 11.15 7.76 -51.86
N ALA A 344 9.83 7.72 -52.01
CA ALA A 344 8.90 8.28 -51.03
C ALA A 344 8.96 7.54 -49.69
N ILE A 345 9.09 6.21 -49.72
CA ILE A 345 9.19 5.37 -48.53
C ILE A 345 10.58 5.46 -47.89
N ALA A 346 11.66 5.61 -48.68
CA ALA A 346 12.99 5.96 -48.18
C ALA A 346 12.98 7.32 -47.45
N LEU A 347 12.35 8.34 -48.04
CA LEU A 347 12.23 9.68 -47.44
C LEU A 347 11.45 9.62 -46.13
N LEU A 348 10.31 8.93 -46.10
CA LEU A 348 9.51 8.74 -44.88
C LEU A 348 10.29 7.96 -43.81
N MET A 349 11.06 6.94 -44.20
CA MET A 349 11.97 6.24 -43.29
C MET A 349 13.01 7.18 -42.70
N GLN A 350 13.69 8.01 -43.50
CA GLN A 350 14.74 8.88 -42.97
C GLN A 350 14.20 9.97 -42.06
N VAL A 351 13.07 10.59 -42.41
CA VAL A 351 12.40 11.58 -41.54
C VAL A 351 12.02 10.92 -40.21
N THR A 352 11.36 9.76 -40.22
CA THR A 352 10.91 9.09 -38.98
C THR A 352 12.08 8.58 -38.12
N MET A 353 13.07 7.91 -38.72
CA MET A 353 14.22 7.37 -38.00
C MET A 353 15.25 8.40 -37.55
N CYS A 354 15.26 9.61 -38.12
CA CYS A 354 16.19 10.67 -37.73
C CYS A 354 15.55 11.73 -36.82
N MET A 355 14.23 11.75 -36.63
CA MET A 355 13.52 12.68 -35.74
C MET A 355 13.25 12.13 -34.31
N GLN A 356 13.83 10.97 -33.94
CA GLN A 356 13.46 10.26 -32.70
C GLN A 356 13.61 11.11 -31.43
N GLY A 357 14.73 11.82 -31.24
CA GLY A 357 14.95 12.68 -30.08
C GLY A 357 14.00 13.90 -30.02
N LEU A 358 13.55 14.41 -31.18
CA LEU A 358 12.55 15.47 -31.26
C LEU A 358 11.16 14.93 -30.89
N ALA A 359 10.81 13.73 -31.37
CA ALA A 359 9.58 13.05 -30.95
C ALA A 359 9.57 12.79 -29.44
N THR A 360 10.69 12.29 -28.88
CA THR A 360 10.88 12.14 -27.43
C THR A 360 10.69 13.47 -26.69
N ALA A 361 11.25 14.58 -27.20
CA ALA A 361 11.08 15.93 -26.63
C ALA A 361 9.63 16.46 -26.69
N ILE A 362 8.90 16.19 -27.77
CA ILE A 362 7.50 16.61 -27.92
C ILE A 362 6.60 15.82 -26.95
N ILE A 363 6.69 14.48 -26.94
CA ILE A 363 5.72 13.65 -26.21
C ILE A 363 6.02 13.59 -24.71
N TYR A 364 7.30 13.50 -24.31
CA TYR A 364 7.68 13.43 -22.89
C TYR A 364 8.05 14.79 -22.29
N GLY A 365 8.61 15.71 -23.09
CA GLY A 365 9.12 17.00 -22.61
C GLY A 365 8.13 18.17 -22.73
N GLY A 366 6.97 17.97 -23.35
CA GLY A 366 5.93 19.00 -23.48
C GLY A 366 6.36 20.22 -24.29
N LEU A 367 7.29 20.05 -25.23
CA LEU A 367 7.93 21.14 -25.99
C LEU A 367 6.90 22.09 -26.64
N LEU A 368 5.89 21.54 -27.33
CA LEU A 368 4.81 22.33 -27.94
C LEU A 368 3.95 23.07 -26.91
N THR A 369 3.61 22.42 -25.78
CA THR A 369 2.84 23.03 -24.69
C THR A 369 3.58 24.22 -24.07
N LYS A 370 4.91 24.12 -23.96
CA LYS A 370 5.75 25.20 -23.42
C LYS A 370 5.87 26.37 -24.39
N LEU A 371 6.04 26.11 -25.69
CA LEU A 371 6.02 27.13 -26.74
C LEU A 371 4.66 27.84 -26.80
N TYR A 372 3.56 27.09 -26.76
CA TYR A 372 2.20 27.64 -26.69
C TYR A 372 1.99 28.51 -25.45
N ARG A 373 2.51 28.12 -24.28
CA ARG A 373 2.42 28.92 -23.05
C ARG A 373 3.17 30.25 -23.16
N VAL A 374 4.36 30.27 -23.77
CA VAL A 374 5.13 31.51 -24.01
C VAL A 374 4.42 32.43 -25.01
N ALA A 375 3.76 31.87 -26.01
CA ALA A 375 2.97 32.64 -26.99
C ALA A 375 1.61 33.13 -26.45
N SER A 376 1.01 32.43 -25.49
CA SER A 376 -0.38 32.63 -25.05
C SER A 376 -0.49 33.33 -23.67
N CYS A 377 0.41 34.27 -23.38
CA CYS A 377 0.43 35.03 -22.13
C CYS A 377 -0.89 35.79 -21.90
N LYS A 378 -1.82 35.15 -21.18
CA LYS A 378 -2.95 35.79 -20.49
C LYS A 378 -2.80 35.51 -18.99
N PRO A 379 -2.87 36.52 -18.11
CA PRO A 379 -2.93 36.28 -16.68
C PRO A 379 -4.22 35.51 -16.36
N SER A 380 -4.10 34.43 -15.59
CA SER A 380 -5.27 33.71 -15.09
C SER A 380 -5.87 34.52 -13.94
N THR A 381 -7.05 35.09 -14.17
CA THR A 381 -7.87 35.67 -13.09
C THR A 381 -8.27 34.56 -12.13
N VAL A 382 -7.78 34.61 -10.90
CA VAL A 382 -8.20 33.71 -9.82
C VAL A 382 -9.70 33.96 -9.57
N PRO A 383 -10.55 32.91 -9.48
CA PRO A 383 -11.96 33.10 -9.13
C PRO A 383 -12.09 33.75 -7.74
N ALA A 384 -13.11 34.57 -7.54
CA ALA A 384 -13.32 35.25 -6.27
C ALA A 384 -13.84 34.28 -5.20
N HIS A 385 -12.94 33.78 -4.34
CA HIS A 385 -13.32 32.97 -3.19
C HIS A 385 -13.92 33.85 -2.09
N LYS A 386 -15.06 33.43 -1.53
CA LYS A 386 -15.60 34.04 -0.31
C LYS A 386 -15.06 33.28 0.88
N LEU A 387 -14.39 34.00 1.78
CA LEU A 387 -14.00 33.47 3.08
C LEU A 387 -15.29 33.18 3.87
N ILE A 388 -15.51 31.92 4.24
CA ILE A 388 -16.57 31.59 5.18
C ILE A 388 -15.95 31.70 6.58
N ALA A 389 -16.52 32.55 7.46
CA ALA A 389 -16.30 32.35 8.89
C ALA A 389 -16.74 30.92 9.21
N ALA A 390 -15.87 30.12 9.83
CA ALA A 390 -16.01 28.66 9.90
C ALA A 390 -17.45 28.27 10.25
N ALA A 391 -18.20 27.80 9.24
CA ALA A 391 -19.59 27.43 9.44
C ALA A 391 -19.60 26.36 10.54
N SER A 392 -20.42 26.59 11.56
CA SER A 392 -20.63 25.66 12.65
C SER A 392 -21.27 24.38 12.10
N PHE A 393 -20.44 23.50 11.53
CA PHE A 393 -20.80 22.13 11.16
C PHE A 393 -21.42 21.51 12.41
N PRO A 394 -22.73 21.22 12.38
CA PRO A 394 -23.67 21.46 13.47
C PRO A 394 -23.00 21.44 14.83
N THR A 395 -22.52 22.60 15.28
CA THR A 395 -22.05 22.76 16.65
C THR A 395 -23.26 22.51 17.52
N MET A 396 -23.26 21.34 18.14
CA MET A 396 -24.31 20.83 19.01
C MET A 396 -24.81 21.95 19.93
N ASP A 397 -26.01 22.50 19.66
CA ASP A 397 -26.53 23.72 20.31
C ASP A 397 -26.21 23.72 21.80
N THR A 398 -25.29 24.60 22.24
CA THR A 398 -24.56 24.40 23.49
C THR A 398 -25.44 24.49 24.74
N THR A 399 -26.68 24.97 24.57
CA THR A 399 -27.69 25.14 25.62
C THR A 399 -28.55 23.90 25.93
N ASN A 400 -28.52 22.85 25.11
CA ASN A 400 -29.37 21.65 25.33
C ASN A 400 -28.65 20.29 25.21
N THR A 401 -27.36 20.28 24.86
CA THR A 401 -26.80 19.10 24.15
C THR A 401 -25.83 18.21 24.94
N MET A 402 -25.60 18.45 26.24
CA MET A 402 -24.89 17.47 27.09
C MET A 402 -25.59 16.11 27.15
N LEU A 403 -26.94 16.05 27.10
CA LEU A 403 -27.67 14.79 27.10
C LEU A 403 -27.63 14.08 25.73
N GLY A 404 -27.54 14.86 24.64
CA GLY A 404 -27.47 14.41 23.25
C GLY A 404 -26.12 13.78 22.91
N LEU A 405 -25.01 14.49 23.11
CA LEU A 405 -23.63 13.98 22.91
C LEU A 405 -23.40 12.64 23.64
N VAL A 406 -23.89 12.54 24.88
CA VAL A 406 -23.81 11.32 25.68
C VAL A 406 -24.64 10.16 25.10
N LYS A 407 -25.57 10.39 24.16
CA LYS A 407 -26.42 9.37 23.51
C LYS A 407 -25.77 8.70 22.29
N HIS A 408 -24.99 9.42 21.50
CA HIS A 408 -24.35 8.90 20.28
C HIS A 408 -23.09 8.07 20.60
N TYR A 409 -22.31 8.50 21.60
CA TYR A 409 -21.15 7.75 22.12
C TYR A 409 -21.50 6.77 23.27
N ARG A 410 -22.80 6.57 23.57
CA ARG A 410 -23.27 5.86 24.79
C ARG A 410 -22.91 4.37 24.86
N GLN A 411 -22.49 3.76 23.74
CA GLN A 411 -22.02 2.38 23.66
C GLN A 411 -20.72 2.28 22.83
N PRO A 412 -19.54 2.11 23.46
CA PRO A 412 -18.30 1.90 22.73
C PRO A 412 -18.36 0.60 21.92
N ALA A 413 -17.69 0.59 20.77
CA ALA A 413 -17.42 -0.62 20.01
C ALA A 413 -16.39 -1.48 20.78
N ASN A 414 -16.73 -2.74 21.03
CA ASN A 414 -15.87 -3.71 21.69
C ASN A 414 -15.07 -4.48 20.64
N ILE A 415 -13.78 -4.18 20.53
CA ILE A 415 -12.84 -4.82 19.62
C ILE A 415 -12.04 -5.86 20.42
N PHE A 416 -12.30 -7.14 20.19
CA PHE A 416 -11.48 -8.23 20.71
C PHE A 416 -10.22 -8.37 19.85
N VAL A 417 -9.05 -8.32 20.46
CA VAL A 417 -7.75 -8.48 19.79
C VAL A 417 -6.99 -9.61 20.48
N SER A 418 -6.45 -10.57 19.73
CA SER A 418 -5.65 -11.63 20.32
C SER A 418 -4.51 -12.08 19.42
N THR A 419 -3.39 -12.47 20.03
CA THR A 419 -2.26 -13.12 19.36
C THR A 419 -1.97 -14.48 19.97
N PHE A 420 -1.56 -15.45 19.15
CA PHE A 420 -1.15 -16.76 19.62
C PHE A 420 -0.10 -17.41 18.70
N ASN A 421 1.11 -17.61 19.23
CA ASN A 421 2.06 -18.52 18.61
C ASN A 421 1.64 -19.97 18.89
N MET A 422 1.18 -20.67 17.85
CA MET A 422 0.63 -22.02 17.97
C MET A 422 1.69 -23.11 18.15
N GLY A 423 2.97 -22.83 17.94
CA GLY A 423 4.05 -23.82 18.04
C GLY A 423 3.79 -25.07 17.17
N GLU A 424 3.24 -24.87 15.97
CA GLU A 424 2.77 -25.92 15.04
C GLU A 424 1.61 -26.81 15.55
N ALA A 425 1.04 -26.53 16.74
CA ALA A 425 -0.04 -27.32 17.33
C ALA A 425 -1.40 -27.13 16.63
N ARG A 426 -2.40 -27.92 17.07
CA ARG A 426 -3.80 -27.76 16.67
C ARG A 426 -4.66 -27.30 17.84
N LEU A 427 -5.64 -26.46 17.56
CA LEU A 427 -6.68 -26.05 18.51
C LEU A 427 -7.84 -27.05 18.52
N THR A 428 -8.48 -27.17 19.67
CA THR A 428 -9.73 -27.93 19.85
C THR A 428 -10.90 -26.97 20.10
N PRO A 429 -12.16 -27.35 19.81
CA PRO A 429 -13.33 -26.50 20.11
C PRO A 429 -13.41 -26.08 21.58
N ALA A 430 -13.16 -27.01 22.51
CA ALA A 430 -13.16 -26.71 23.95
C ALA A 430 -12.06 -25.72 24.39
N GLN A 431 -11.00 -25.54 23.61
CA GLN A 431 -10.00 -24.49 23.83
C GLN A 431 -10.42 -23.14 23.24
N LEU A 432 -11.17 -23.13 22.13
CA LEU A 432 -11.77 -21.90 21.59
C LEU A 432 -12.81 -21.31 22.55
N ASP A 433 -13.61 -22.15 23.21
CA ASP A 433 -14.55 -21.75 24.28
C ASP A 433 -13.88 -21.04 25.47
N LYS A 434 -12.58 -21.27 25.70
CA LYS A 434 -11.79 -20.60 26.75
C LYS A 434 -11.07 -19.37 26.25
N TRP A 435 -10.59 -19.40 25.00
CA TRP A 435 -9.75 -18.37 24.44
C TRP A 435 -10.53 -17.19 23.83
N ILE A 436 -11.63 -17.45 23.10
CA ILE A 436 -12.34 -16.44 22.31
C ILE A 436 -13.75 -16.21 22.90
N PRO A 437 -13.94 -15.19 23.77
CA PRO A 437 -15.25 -14.85 24.33
C PRO A 437 -16.21 -14.27 23.26
N LEU A 438 -17.44 -14.74 23.25
CA LEU A 438 -18.49 -14.27 22.32
C LEU A 438 -19.03 -12.88 22.72
N GLY A 439 -19.72 -12.20 21.78
CA GLY A 439 -20.43 -10.94 22.03
C GLY A 439 -19.72 -9.63 21.62
N HIS A 440 -18.51 -9.69 21.05
CA HIS A 440 -17.77 -8.50 20.58
C HIS A 440 -18.22 -8.04 19.18
N ASP A 441 -17.95 -6.77 18.84
CA ASP A 441 -18.31 -6.16 17.56
C ASP A 441 -17.35 -6.56 16.44
N VAL A 442 -16.05 -6.55 16.75
CA VAL A 442 -14.95 -6.91 15.84
C VAL A 442 -13.99 -7.84 16.57
N TYR A 443 -13.54 -8.90 15.88
CA TYR A 443 -12.52 -9.82 16.37
C TYR A 443 -11.29 -9.75 15.47
N VAL A 444 -10.13 -9.45 16.03
CA VAL A 444 -8.83 -9.42 15.35
C VAL A 444 -7.97 -10.55 15.93
N ILE A 445 -7.71 -11.59 15.13
CA ILE A 445 -6.94 -12.78 15.56
C ILE A 445 -5.62 -12.85 14.78
N GLY A 446 -4.51 -12.62 15.47
CA GLY A 446 -3.15 -12.88 15.00
C GLY A 446 -2.67 -14.28 15.38
N LEU A 447 -2.04 -14.98 14.45
CA LEU A 447 -1.50 -16.33 14.63
C LEU A 447 -0.06 -16.40 14.15
N GLN A 448 0.79 -17.13 14.87
CA GLN A 448 2.16 -17.46 14.46
C GLN A 448 2.37 -18.98 14.53
N GLU A 449 3.29 -19.49 13.72
CA GLU A 449 3.60 -20.93 13.56
C GLU A 449 2.35 -21.81 13.30
N CYS A 450 1.35 -21.24 12.61
CA CYS A 450 0.09 -21.93 12.35
C CYS A 450 0.22 -22.83 11.12
N LEU A 451 0.34 -24.14 11.32
CA LEU A 451 0.43 -25.13 10.23
C LEU A 451 -0.93 -25.42 9.56
N HIS A 452 -2.02 -25.26 10.32
CA HIS A 452 -3.40 -25.62 9.95
C HIS A 452 -4.31 -24.37 9.83
N LEU A 453 -3.82 -23.32 9.15
CA LEU A 453 -4.47 -22.00 9.12
C LEU A 453 -5.92 -22.01 8.61
N ALA A 454 -6.20 -22.72 7.50
CA ALA A 454 -7.56 -22.81 6.95
C ALA A 454 -8.53 -23.51 7.91
N ASP A 455 -8.10 -24.64 8.49
CA ASP A 455 -8.88 -25.42 9.46
C ASP A 455 -9.15 -24.59 10.73
N THR A 456 -8.12 -23.88 11.22
CA THR A 456 -8.19 -23.01 12.40
C THR A 456 -9.15 -21.85 12.19
N ARG A 457 -9.07 -21.17 11.03
CA ARG A 457 -10.02 -20.11 10.64
C ARG A 457 -11.47 -20.61 10.57
N SER A 458 -11.69 -21.80 10.01
CA SER A 458 -13.01 -22.44 9.95
C SER A 458 -13.57 -22.75 11.35
N LEU A 459 -12.72 -23.25 12.26
CA LEU A 459 -13.11 -23.53 13.64
C LEU A 459 -13.45 -22.24 14.42
N ILE A 460 -12.68 -21.17 14.25
CA ILE A 460 -12.97 -19.87 14.88
C ILE A 460 -14.29 -19.30 14.33
N CYS A 461 -14.51 -19.35 13.01
CA CYS A 461 -15.78 -18.90 12.42
C CYS A 461 -16.98 -19.67 12.99
N GLN A 462 -16.90 -21.01 13.04
CA GLN A 462 -17.94 -21.85 13.61
C GLN A 462 -18.21 -21.59 15.11
N HIS A 463 -17.16 -21.25 15.87
CA HIS A 463 -17.25 -20.85 17.26
C HIS A 463 -18.03 -19.53 17.42
N LEU A 464 -17.67 -18.51 16.64
CA LEU A 464 -18.36 -17.21 16.63
C LEU A 464 -19.83 -17.31 16.20
N GLU A 465 -20.19 -18.30 15.36
CA GLU A 465 -21.56 -18.60 14.95
C GLU A 465 -22.40 -19.41 15.98
N GLY A 466 -21.85 -19.72 17.16
CA GLY A 466 -22.60 -20.37 18.25
C GLY A 466 -22.66 -21.91 18.19
N GLY A 467 -21.75 -22.54 17.44
CA GLY A 467 -21.30 -23.92 17.73
C GLY A 467 -22.33 -25.06 17.66
N ARG A 468 -22.74 -25.46 16.45
CA ARG A 468 -23.06 -26.89 16.16
C ARG A 468 -22.47 -27.32 14.81
N PRO A 469 -21.89 -28.53 14.68
CA PRO A 469 -21.55 -29.08 13.36
C PRO A 469 -22.83 -29.33 12.55
N ARG A 470 -22.90 -28.80 11.32
CA ARG A 470 -23.93 -29.26 10.37
C ARG A 470 -23.59 -30.70 9.95
N PRO A 471 -24.47 -31.69 10.15
CA PRO A 471 -24.27 -33.01 9.56
C PRO A 471 -24.24 -32.91 8.04
N ALA A 472 -23.34 -33.64 7.40
CA ALA A 472 -22.98 -33.47 5.98
C ALA A 472 -24.12 -33.71 4.96
N ALA A 473 -25.28 -34.20 5.42
CA ALA A 473 -26.46 -34.52 4.63
C ALA A 473 -27.27 -33.28 4.18
N ASN A 474 -27.38 -32.23 4.99
CA ASN A 474 -28.24 -31.07 4.68
C ASN A 474 -27.46 -29.91 4.04
N ARG A 475 -27.20 -30.03 2.73
CA ARG A 475 -26.56 -28.99 1.91
C ARG A 475 -27.53 -27.95 1.31
N ALA A 476 -28.83 -28.20 1.36
CA ALA A 476 -29.84 -27.40 0.64
C ALA A 476 -30.17 -26.04 1.28
N ALA A 477 -29.81 -25.81 2.55
CA ALA A 477 -30.11 -24.56 3.28
C ALA A 477 -28.82 -23.93 3.84
N CYS A 478 -27.99 -23.35 2.97
CA CYS A 478 -26.81 -22.60 3.36
C CYS A 478 -27.21 -21.21 3.89
N LYS A 479 -27.54 -21.13 5.19
CA LYS A 479 -27.75 -19.85 5.89
C LYS A 479 -26.49 -18.98 5.72
N LYS A 480 -26.63 -17.73 5.21
CA LYS A 480 -25.55 -16.74 5.08
C LYS A 480 -24.80 -16.64 6.41
N SER A 481 -23.47 -16.63 6.38
CA SER A 481 -22.66 -16.51 7.60
C SER A 481 -22.97 -15.19 8.32
N THR A 482 -22.96 -15.22 9.65
CA THR A 482 -23.21 -14.02 10.47
C THR A 482 -21.99 -13.14 10.61
N PHE A 483 -20.81 -13.59 10.17
CA PHE A 483 -19.57 -12.82 10.14
C PHE A 483 -18.95 -12.80 8.74
N HIS A 484 -18.49 -11.63 8.30
CA HIS A 484 -17.53 -11.51 7.22
C HIS A 484 -16.12 -11.74 7.76
N GLN A 485 -15.32 -12.49 7.00
CA GLN A 485 -13.96 -12.87 7.37
C GLN A 485 -12.94 -12.25 6.38
N PHE A 486 -12.02 -11.44 6.89
CA PHE A 486 -10.92 -10.84 6.12
C PHE A 486 -9.59 -11.44 6.58
N ASN A 487 -8.77 -11.90 5.63
CA ASN A 487 -7.60 -12.76 5.88
C ASN A 487 -6.32 -12.19 5.25
N ARG A 488 -5.19 -12.21 5.98
CA ARG A 488 -3.83 -12.08 5.41
C ARG A 488 -2.87 -13.08 6.06
N GLU A 489 -1.88 -13.54 5.30
CA GLU A 489 -0.89 -14.51 5.77
C GLU A 489 0.39 -14.51 4.94
N ILE A 490 1.52 -14.80 5.60
CA ILE A 490 2.81 -15.14 4.97
C ILE A 490 3.33 -16.46 5.52
N GLY A 491 4.36 -17.00 4.88
CA GLY A 491 4.98 -18.28 5.26
C GLY A 491 4.40 -19.48 4.51
N SER A 492 4.78 -20.67 4.93
CA SER A 492 4.49 -21.92 4.22
C SER A 492 4.46 -23.12 5.17
N LYS A 493 3.85 -24.22 4.73
CA LYS A 493 3.87 -25.50 5.45
C LYS A 493 5.14 -26.32 5.19
N ASN A 494 5.99 -25.89 4.25
CA ASN A 494 7.14 -26.69 3.82
C ASN A 494 8.34 -26.56 4.79
N LYS A 495 8.42 -27.49 5.74
CA LYS A 495 9.48 -27.52 6.76
C LYS A 495 10.88 -27.75 6.21
N SER A 496 11.06 -28.42 5.07
CA SER A 496 12.40 -28.64 4.49
C SER A 496 13.05 -27.35 3.98
N LEU A 497 12.26 -26.29 3.75
CA LEU A 497 12.73 -24.94 3.42
C LEU A 497 12.79 -24.02 4.65
N GLY A 498 12.69 -24.56 5.87
CA GLY A 498 12.81 -23.80 7.13
C GLY A 498 11.54 -23.03 7.56
N TYR A 499 10.38 -23.34 6.97
CA TYR A 499 9.10 -22.76 7.41
C TYR A 499 8.45 -23.58 8.53
N HIS A 500 7.85 -22.88 9.48
CA HIS A 500 7.13 -23.47 10.63
C HIS A 500 5.61 -23.19 10.56
N GLY A 501 5.05 -23.16 9.36
CA GLY A 501 3.68 -22.71 9.11
C GLY A 501 3.60 -21.21 8.80
N HIS A 502 2.45 -20.62 9.11
CA HIS A 502 2.10 -19.27 8.71
C HIS A 502 2.16 -18.25 9.85
N ILE A 503 2.49 -17.01 9.50
CA ILE A 503 2.16 -15.80 10.27
C ILE A 503 0.90 -15.25 9.62
N ALA A 504 -0.18 -15.05 10.38
CA ALA A 504 -1.47 -14.68 9.83
C ALA A 504 -2.20 -13.68 10.71
N ILE A 505 -3.06 -12.88 10.09
CA ILE A 505 -4.06 -12.04 10.76
C ILE A 505 -5.42 -12.26 10.10
N THR A 506 -6.46 -12.35 10.93
CA THR A 506 -7.84 -12.52 10.48
C THR A 506 -8.75 -11.57 11.24
N VAL A 507 -9.57 -10.80 10.54
CA VAL A 507 -10.70 -10.07 11.14
C VAL A 507 -12.01 -10.79 10.85
N PHE A 508 -12.79 -10.98 11.91
CA PHE A 508 -14.20 -11.33 11.83
C PHE A 508 -15.02 -10.13 12.29
N ILE A 509 -15.97 -9.70 11.46
CA ILE A 509 -16.93 -8.64 11.79
C ILE A 509 -18.33 -9.07 11.37
N ARG A 510 -19.37 -8.67 12.12
CA ARG A 510 -20.75 -9.03 11.79
C ARG A 510 -21.14 -8.63 10.37
N SER A 511 -21.84 -9.52 9.67
CA SER A 511 -22.34 -9.27 8.32
C SER A 511 -23.28 -8.07 8.25
N SER A 512 -24.05 -7.78 9.32
CA SER A 512 -24.90 -6.58 9.43
C SER A 512 -24.13 -5.27 9.25
N ASP A 513 -22.92 -5.20 9.78
CA ASP A 513 -22.12 -3.97 9.83
C ASP A 513 -21.42 -3.73 8.48
N VAL A 514 -21.18 -4.80 7.71
CA VAL A 514 -20.72 -4.73 6.31
C VAL A 514 -21.89 -4.45 5.37
N ASP A 515 -23.02 -5.15 5.53
CA ASP A 515 -24.22 -5.01 4.68
C ASP A 515 -24.87 -3.62 4.83
N SER A 516 -24.81 -3.00 6.01
CA SER A 516 -25.23 -1.60 6.25
C SER A 516 -24.18 -0.56 5.85
N GLY A 517 -22.98 -1.00 5.46
CA GLY A 517 -21.89 -0.13 5.04
C GLY A 517 -21.14 0.58 6.18
N ALA A 518 -21.48 0.33 7.45
CA ALA A 518 -20.82 0.86 8.65
C ALA A 518 -19.35 0.40 8.80
N PHE A 519 -18.95 -0.64 8.08
CA PHE A 519 -17.56 -1.11 7.98
C PHE A 519 -17.07 -1.08 6.54
N TYR A 520 -15.85 -0.56 6.33
CA TYR A 520 -15.19 -0.54 5.03
C TYR A 520 -13.77 -1.13 5.11
N MET A 521 -13.49 -2.10 4.24
CA MET A 521 -12.17 -2.70 4.05
C MET A 521 -11.59 -2.25 2.70
N PRO A 522 -10.55 -1.40 2.67
CA PRO A 522 -9.95 -0.93 1.43
C PRO A 522 -9.29 -2.05 0.60
N PRO A 523 -9.30 -1.97 -0.75
CA PRO A 523 -8.55 -2.87 -1.62
C PRO A 523 -7.02 -2.81 -1.43
N VAL A 524 -6.35 -3.92 -1.71
CA VAL A 524 -4.95 -4.22 -1.32
C VAL A 524 -3.90 -3.44 -2.12
N VAL A 525 -2.86 -2.92 -1.45
CA VAL A 525 -1.69 -2.30 -2.11
C VAL A 525 -0.31 -2.84 -1.66
N GLN A 526 0.02 -2.97 -0.37
CA GLN A 526 1.21 -3.76 0.08
C GLN A 526 1.16 -4.14 1.58
N GLN A 527 0.60 -5.31 1.89
CA GLN A 527 0.16 -5.67 3.25
C GLN A 527 1.05 -6.70 3.98
N GLU A 528 2.28 -6.92 3.49
CA GLU A 528 3.18 -7.99 3.94
C GLU A 528 4.65 -7.53 3.90
N VAL A 529 5.44 -7.88 4.93
CA VAL A 529 6.89 -7.61 5.04
C VAL A 529 7.62 -8.87 5.51
N ASN A 530 8.69 -9.24 4.80
CA ASN A 530 9.54 -10.40 5.13
C ASN A 530 10.89 -9.91 5.70
N VAL A 531 11.10 -10.07 7.02
CA VAL A 531 12.28 -9.55 7.74
C VAL A 531 13.40 -10.58 7.95
N GLY A 532 13.26 -11.80 7.44
CA GLY A 532 14.29 -12.83 7.59
C GLY A 532 15.48 -12.76 6.65
N LYS A 533 16.29 -13.82 6.70
CA LYS A 533 17.54 -13.95 5.92
C LYS A 533 17.28 -13.85 4.41
N SER A 534 18.10 -13.03 3.75
CA SER A 534 18.15 -12.97 2.29
C SER A 534 18.94 -14.17 1.75
N LEU A 535 18.38 -14.86 0.77
CA LEU A 535 19.05 -15.85 -0.07
C LEU A 535 19.23 -15.27 -1.49
N VAL A 536 20.06 -15.92 -2.29
CA VAL A 536 20.44 -15.48 -3.66
C VAL A 536 19.23 -15.41 -4.62
N LEU A 537 18.14 -16.14 -4.34
CA LEU A 537 16.87 -16.10 -5.08
C LEU A 537 15.66 -15.59 -4.27
N GLY A 538 15.87 -14.84 -3.17
CA GLY A 538 14.80 -14.20 -2.39
C GLY A 538 14.92 -14.41 -0.88
N ARG A 539 14.00 -13.82 -0.09
CA ARG A 539 13.96 -14.02 1.37
C ARG A 539 13.10 -15.23 1.72
N ALA A 540 13.72 -16.34 2.13
CA ALA A 540 13.00 -17.44 2.79
C ALA A 540 12.89 -17.10 4.28
N SER A 541 11.66 -16.93 4.79
CA SER A 541 11.51 -16.69 6.22
C SER A 541 10.18 -17.11 6.85
N ASN A 542 10.32 -17.67 8.04
CA ASN A 542 9.32 -17.83 9.09
C ASN A 542 9.20 -16.60 10.02
N LYS A 543 9.69 -15.43 9.59
CA LYS A 543 9.73 -14.17 10.34
C LYS A 543 9.34 -13.00 9.43
N GLY A 544 8.48 -12.12 9.92
CA GLY A 544 7.86 -11.07 9.13
C GLY A 544 6.64 -10.48 9.82
N ALA A 545 5.91 -9.66 9.07
CA ALA A 545 4.68 -9.02 9.51
C ALA A 545 3.63 -9.00 8.40
N VAL A 546 2.37 -9.10 8.79
CA VAL A 546 1.19 -8.98 7.91
C VAL A 546 0.18 -8.06 8.56
N GLY A 547 -0.50 -7.23 7.77
CA GLY A 547 -1.48 -6.31 8.34
C GLY A 547 -2.51 -5.82 7.34
N PHE A 548 -3.51 -5.12 7.85
CA PHE A 548 -4.43 -4.33 7.04
C PHE A 548 -5.03 -3.21 7.89
N ALA A 549 -5.56 -2.20 7.21
CA ALA A 549 -6.38 -1.16 7.83
C ALA A 549 -7.82 -1.29 7.37
N PHE A 550 -8.75 -0.76 8.17
CA PHE A 550 -10.17 -0.65 7.86
C PHE A 550 -10.78 0.60 8.51
N ARG A 551 -11.96 0.99 8.05
CA ARG A 551 -12.83 1.94 8.77
C ARG A 551 -13.95 1.21 9.50
N TYR A 552 -14.29 1.71 10.68
CA TYR A 552 -15.53 1.36 11.36
C TYR A 552 -16.19 2.67 11.80
N TYR A 553 -17.28 3.01 11.13
CA TYR A 553 -17.88 4.35 11.14
C TYR A 553 -16.85 5.44 10.80
N ASP A 554 -16.84 6.55 11.55
CA ASP A 554 -15.89 7.66 11.41
C ASP A 554 -14.42 7.26 11.61
N THR A 555 -14.14 6.21 12.38
CA THR A 555 -12.81 5.92 12.93
C THR A 555 -12.02 4.94 12.06
N SER A 556 -10.72 5.21 11.85
CA SER A 556 -9.81 4.34 11.09
C SER A 556 -8.87 3.54 12.01
N PHE A 557 -8.73 2.25 11.70
CA PHE A 557 -7.95 1.30 12.49
C PHE A 557 -6.96 0.54 11.60
N ALA A 558 -5.73 0.37 12.07
CA ALA A 558 -4.72 -0.48 11.43
C ALA A 558 -4.23 -1.58 12.38
N PHE A 559 -4.16 -2.82 11.90
CA PHE A 559 -3.69 -3.96 12.69
C PHE A 559 -2.58 -4.72 11.97
N VAL A 560 -1.53 -5.06 12.71
CA VAL A 560 -0.35 -5.80 12.24
C VAL A 560 -0.10 -7.01 13.14
N ALA A 561 -0.08 -8.20 12.56
CA ALA A 561 0.43 -9.41 13.21
C ALA A 561 1.87 -9.68 12.78
N CYS A 562 2.80 -9.79 13.74
CA CYS A 562 4.21 -10.05 13.45
C CYS A 562 4.77 -11.31 14.14
N HIS A 563 5.91 -11.77 13.64
CA HIS A 563 6.78 -12.73 14.29
C HIS A 563 8.24 -12.27 14.10
N LEU A 564 8.85 -11.70 15.14
CA LEU A 564 10.19 -11.10 15.10
C LEU A 564 11.29 -12.11 15.47
N SER A 565 12.56 -11.77 15.21
CA SER A 565 13.70 -12.67 15.43
C SER A 565 13.80 -13.22 16.86
N SER A 566 13.76 -14.55 16.97
CA SER A 566 14.02 -15.28 18.21
C SER A 566 15.52 -15.40 18.51
N ASP A 567 15.86 -15.93 19.69
CA ASP A 567 17.26 -16.18 20.11
C ASP A 567 17.74 -17.59 19.70
N PRO A 568 18.46 -17.75 18.56
CA PRO A 568 18.99 -19.04 18.17
C PRO A 568 20.06 -19.51 19.17
N LYS A 569 19.94 -20.76 19.62
CA LYS A 569 20.85 -21.39 20.59
C LYS A 569 21.03 -20.58 21.90
N GLY A 570 20.00 -19.83 22.32
CA GLY A 570 19.99 -19.09 23.58
C GLY A 570 20.85 -17.81 23.59
N LYS A 571 21.40 -17.37 22.44
CA LYS A 571 22.14 -16.12 22.33
C LYS A 571 21.18 -14.97 22.01
N SER A 572 21.12 -13.96 22.88
CA SER A 572 20.20 -12.82 22.71
C SER A 572 20.38 -12.10 21.36
N LYS A 573 19.25 -11.72 20.76
CA LYS A 573 19.14 -11.00 19.48
C LYS A 573 18.25 -9.76 19.56
N VAL A 574 18.24 -9.06 20.71
CA VAL A 574 17.53 -7.77 20.89
C VAL A 574 17.78 -6.81 19.73
N TRP A 575 19.04 -6.53 19.38
CA TRP A 575 19.36 -5.60 18.28
C TRP A 575 18.69 -6.00 16.96
N ARG A 576 18.51 -7.31 16.71
CA ARG A 576 17.86 -7.81 15.51
C ARG A 576 16.34 -7.68 15.61
N ARG A 577 15.73 -7.91 16.78
CA ARG A 577 14.30 -7.61 17.01
C ARG A 577 14.01 -6.12 16.83
N ASN A 578 14.88 -5.25 17.35
CA ASN A 578 14.78 -3.81 17.16
C ASN A 578 14.81 -3.47 15.66
N ARG A 579 15.78 -4.04 14.91
CA ARG A 579 15.86 -3.84 13.46
C ARG A 579 14.65 -4.41 12.70
N ASP A 580 14.19 -5.62 13.03
CA ASP A 580 13.00 -6.22 12.43
C ASP A 580 11.75 -5.33 12.67
N SER A 581 11.63 -4.69 13.84
CA SER A 581 10.53 -3.75 14.12
C SER A 581 10.65 -2.42 13.38
N GLN A 582 11.86 -1.90 13.19
CA GLN A 582 12.13 -0.72 12.34
C GLN A 582 11.79 -1.01 10.87
N ASP A 583 12.30 -2.13 10.33
CA ASP A 583 12.03 -2.58 8.96
C ASP A 583 10.52 -2.78 8.75
N MET A 584 9.80 -3.37 9.72
CA MET A 584 8.35 -3.53 9.69
C MET A 584 7.61 -2.19 9.62
N LEU A 585 7.94 -1.22 10.49
CA LEU A 585 7.26 0.08 10.51
C LEU A 585 7.51 0.87 9.22
N GLN A 586 8.69 0.74 8.61
CA GLN A 586 9.11 1.44 7.40
C GLN A 586 8.64 0.78 6.09
N GLU A 587 8.55 -0.56 6.02
CA GLU A 587 8.21 -1.29 4.79
C GLU A 587 6.71 -1.66 4.67
N LEU A 588 5.92 -1.62 5.74
CA LEU A 588 4.53 -2.08 5.76
C LEU A 588 3.51 -0.95 5.49
N HIS A 589 2.81 -1.03 4.35
CA HIS A 589 1.94 0.04 3.87
C HIS A 589 0.46 -0.39 3.89
N LEU A 590 -0.26 0.05 4.92
CA LEU A 590 -1.61 -0.46 5.22
C LEU A 590 -2.76 0.32 4.55
N ASN A 591 -2.46 1.51 4.04
CA ASN A 591 -3.35 2.33 3.23
C ASN A 591 -3.52 1.80 1.80
N LEU A 592 -4.53 2.34 1.11
CA LEU A 592 -4.62 2.35 -0.36
C LEU A 592 -3.40 3.00 -1.03
N GLU A 593 -2.72 3.87 -0.29
CA GLU A 593 -1.76 4.82 -0.84
C GLU A 593 -0.50 4.85 0.04
N ASP A 594 0.61 4.49 -0.58
CA ASP A 594 1.95 4.77 -0.06
C ASP A 594 2.22 6.26 -0.27
N VAL A 595 1.84 7.05 0.74
CA VAL A 595 2.17 8.49 0.85
C VAL A 595 3.57 8.72 1.42
N GLY A 596 4.38 7.67 1.61
CA GLY A 596 5.72 7.75 2.19
C GLY A 596 5.77 7.99 3.70
N PHE A 597 4.67 7.73 4.43
CA PHE A 597 4.57 7.79 5.89
C PHE A 597 4.35 6.41 6.49
N GLU A 598 4.96 6.15 7.65
CA GLU A 598 4.75 4.91 8.42
C GLU A 598 3.30 4.83 8.89
N PHE A 599 2.69 3.63 8.82
CA PHE A 599 1.24 3.45 9.07
C PHE A 599 0.68 4.07 10.37
N PRO A 600 1.42 4.20 11.50
CA PRO A 600 0.89 4.86 12.69
C PRO A 600 0.54 6.33 12.49
N HIS A 601 1.16 7.03 11.54
CA HIS A 601 0.98 8.46 11.28
C HIS A 601 -0.16 8.77 10.29
N VAL A 602 -0.90 7.75 9.85
CA VAL A 602 -1.93 7.88 8.81
C VAL A 602 -3.26 7.20 9.16
N HIS A 603 -3.37 6.66 10.39
CA HIS A 603 -4.59 6.08 10.96
C HIS A 603 -4.86 6.63 12.36
N HIS A 604 -6.14 6.72 12.77
CA HIS A 604 -6.50 7.22 14.11
C HIS A 604 -5.98 6.30 15.22
N HIS A 605 -6.12 4.97 15.04
CA HIS A 605 -5.60 3.95 15.94
C HIS A 605 -4.82 2.88 15.18
N SER A 606 -3.67 2.46 15.73
CA SER A 606 -2.76 1.50 15.10
C SER A 606 -2.29 0.47 16.11
N PHE A 607 -2.25 -0.80 15.72
CA PHE A 607 -1.97 -1.93 16.63
C PHE A 607 -0.90 -2.84 16.06
N VAL A 608 0.04 -3.24 16.91
CA VAL A 608 1.03 -4.28 16.63
C VAL A 608 0.83 -5.40 17.63
N LEU A 609 0.45 -6.57 17.15
CA LEU A 609 0.28 -7.78 17.94
C LEU A 609 1.18 -8.89 17.39
N GLY A 610 1.61 -9.83 18.21
CA GLY A 610 2.40 -10.94 17.70
C GLY A 610 3.28 -11.65 18.71
N ASP A 611 4.10 -12.55 18.19
CA ASP A 611 5.31 -13.02 18.87
C ASP A 611 6.45 -12.05 18.53
N LEU A 612 6.59 -11.02 19.38
CA LEU A 612 7.65 -10.02 19.28
C LEU A 612 9.00 -10.57 19.78
N ASN A 613 9.02 -11.77 20.37
CA ASN A 613 10.19 -12.52 20.81
C ASN A 613 11.14 -11.84 21.81
N TYR A 614 10.81 -10.67 22.35
CA TYR A 614 11.56 -10.02 23.45
C TYR A 614 11.49 -10.86 24.74
N ARG A 615 12.53 -10.74 25.56
CA ARG A 615 12.78 -11.63 26.70
C ARG A 615 12.90 -10.90 28.02
N LEU A 616 12.74 -11.64 29.11
CA LEU A 616 13.03 -11.17 30.48
C LEU A 616 14.52 -11.35 30.84
N THR A 617 15.43 -10.94 29.95
CA THR A 617 16.89 -11.05 30.11
C THR A 617 17.60 -9.72 30.32
N GLN A 618 16.87 -8.60 30.42
CA GLN A 618 17.46 -7.32 30.82
C GLN A 618 18.01 -7.43 32.26
N ARG A 619 19.13 -6.77 32.55
CA ARG A 619 19.87 -6.91 33.83
C ARG A 619 20.34 -8.35 34.12
N ASP A 620 20.66 -9.10 33.06
CA ASP A 620 21.25 -10.46 33.10
C ASP A 620 20.45 -11.48 33.94
N ALA A 621 19.11 -11.32 33.99
CA ALA A 621 18.25 -12.16 34.81
C ALA A 621 18.28 -13.63 34.39
N SER A 622 18.43 -14.51 35.39
CA SER A 622 18.38 -15.96 35.20
C SER A 622 16.95 -16.49 35.19
N ALA A 623 16.77 -17.71 34.68
CA ALA A 623 15.46 -18.39 34.72
C ALA A 623 14.95 -18.55 36.17
N ASN A 624 15.83 -18.85 37.13
CA ASN A 624 15.46 -18.97 38.54
C ASN A 624 15.02 -17.62 39.11
N THR A 625 15.77 -16.55 38.84
CA THR A 625 15.45 -15.18 39.27
C THR A 625 14.04 -14.77 38.83
N ILE A 626 13.69 -15.00 37.56
CA ILE A 626 12.35 -14.68 37.04
C ILE A 626 11.25 -15.55 37.67
N LEU A 627 11.49 -16.85 37.85
CA LEU A 627 10.51 -17.74 38.49
C LEU A 627 10.30 -17.40 39.99
N GLU A 628 11.35 -17.00 40.70
CA GLU A 628 11.26 -16.51 42.09
C GLU A 628 10.45 -15.22 42.17
N LEU A 629 10.68 -14.25 41.28
CA LEU A 629 9.89 -13.03 41.21
C LEU A 629 8.42 -13.35 40.92
N VAL A 630 8.11 -14.20 39.93
CA VAL A 630 6.73 -14.64 39.64
C VAL A 630 6.10 -15.38 40.83
N SER A 631 6.86 -16.13 41.63
CA SER A 631 6.36 -16.74 42.87
C SER A 631 6.01 -15.68 43.92
N LYS A 632 6.87 -14.67 44.11
CA LYS A 632 6.66 -13.55 45.04
C LYS A 632 5.44 -12.72 44.65
N VAL A 633 5.24 -12.45 43.36
CA VAL A 633 4.04 -11.77 42.84
C VAL A 633 2.77 -12.41 43.39
N ARG A 634 2.65 -13.74 43.25
CA ARG A 634 1.44 -14.42 43.71
C ARG A 634 1.26 -14.41 45.22
N GLN A 635 2.35 -14.47 45.99
CA GLN A 635 2.31 -14.37 47.45
C GLN A 635 1.78 -12.99 47.88
N CYS A 636 2.29 -11.92 47.27
CA CYS A 636 1.86 -10.55 47.56
C CYS A 636 0.39 -10.30 47.14
N GLU A 637 -0.05 -10.79 45.98
CA GLU A 637 -1.47 -10.74 45.57
C GLU A 637 -2.40 -11.40 46.60
N THR A 638 -2.01 -12.56 47.13
CA THR A 638 -2.79 -13.26 48.17
C THR A 638 -2.77 -12.54 49.51
N LEU A 639 -1.65 -11.92 49.90
CA LEU A 639 -1.54 -11.15 51.14
C LEU A 639 -2.43 -9.89 51.12
N LYS A 640 -2.52 -9.19 49.98
CA LYS A 640 -3.42 -8.02 49.79
C LYS A 640 -4.92 -8.39 49.87
N LEU A 641 -5.29 -9.67 49.87
CA LEU A 641 -6.68 -10.14 49.93
C LEU A 641 -7.21 -10.45 51.34
N VAL A 642 -6.44 -10.24 52.41
CA VAL A 642 -6.92 -10.37 53.79
C VAL A 642 -7.70 -9.12 54.21
N PRO A 643 -9.03 -9.19 54.43
CA PRO A 643 -9.83 -7.98 54.62
C PRO A 643 -9.83 -7.49 56.08
N THR A 644 -9.32 -6.28 56.31
CA THR A 644 -9.76 -5.48 57.46
C THR A 644 -11.26 -5.17 57.31
N LYS A 645 -12.03 -5.30 58.39
CA LYS A 645 -13.51 -5.20 58.36
C LYS A 645 -13.97 -3.77 58.03
N ARG A 646 -14.33 -3.49 56.78
CA ARG A 646 -15.30 -2.41 56.44
C ARG A 646 -16.11 -2.72 55.17
N ASN A 647 -17.43 -2.61 55.31
CA ASN A 647 -18.51 -2.64 54.29
C ASN A 647 -18.38 -3.57 53.07
N ARG A 648 -18.87 -4.80 53.22
CA ARG A 648 -19.27 -5.67 52.11
C ARG A 648 -20.67 -5.30 51.58
N SER A 649 -20.76 -4.47 50.55
CA SER A 649 -21.91 -4.51 49.60
C SER A 649 -21.71 -3.57 48.39
N LEU A 650 -20.98 -4.01 47.34
CA LEU A 650 -21.16 -3.55 45.93
C LEU A 650 -20.17 -4.20 44.93
N ARG A 651 -20.10 -5.54 44.86
CA ARG A 651 -19.54 -6.27 43.69
C ARG A 651 -20.33 -7.55 43.39
N ARG A 652 -21.54 -7.40 42.85
CA ARG A 652 -22.30 -8.52 42.24
C ARG A 652 -23.23 -8.02 41.13
N GLY A 653 -22.65 -7.70 39.97
CA GLY A 653 -23.40 -7.10 38.86
C GLY A 653 -22.67 -7.03 37.53
N LEU A 654 -21.73 -7.95 37.23
CA LEU A 654 -21.08 -8.05 35.91
C LEU A 654 -20.49 -9.43 35.57
N LEU A 655 -20.81 -10.46 36.36
CA LEU A 655 -20.53 -11.86 36.06
C LEU A 655 -21.78 -12.69 36.36
N GLY A 656 -22.31 -13.37 35.34
CA GLY A 656 -23.45 -14.27 35.45
C GLY A 656 -23.17 -15.44 36.39
N LYS A 657 -24.20 -15.92 37.09
CA LYS A 657 -24.09 -16.88 38.21
C LYS A 657 -23.45 -18.21 37.78
N ARG A 658 -22.44 -18.65 38.55
CA ARG A 658 -21.96 -20.04 38.62
C ARG A 658 -22.90 -20.85 39.52
N TRP A 659 -23.33 -22.04 39.10
CA TRP A 659 -23.83 -23.10 39.99
C TRP A 659 -23.31 -24.47 39.57
N SER A 660 -23.15 -25.33 40.58
CA SER A 660 -22.44 -26.62 40.53
C SER A 660 -23.45 -27.80 40.55
N PRO A 661 -23.03 -29.07 40.38
CA PRO A 661 -23.91 -30.13 39.89
C PRO A 661 -24.72 -30.83 40.99
N MET A 662 -25.84 -31.46 40.62
CA MET A 662 -26.49 -32.45 41.47
C MET A 662 -27.11 -33.62 40.68
N GLY A 663 -26.70 -34.84 41.05
CA GLY A 663 -27.55 -36.04 41.17
C GLY A 663 -28.26 -36.61 39.94
N ARG A 664 -27.81 -37.81 39.51
CA ARG A 664 -28.68 -38.79 38.82
C ARG A 664 -29.97 -39.03 39.63
N ARG A 665 -31.14 -39.03 38.97
CA ARG A 665 -32.26 -39.94 39.31
C ARG A 665 -32.92 -40.52 38.05
N ARG A 666 -33.55 -41.68 38.21
CA ARG A 666 -33.97 -42.63 37.16
C ARG A 666 -35.19 -42.15 36.35
N LEU A 667 -35.36 -42.81 35.20
CA LEU A 667 -36.68 -43.04 34.58
C LEU A 667 -37.73 -43.48 35.63
N GLY A 668 -38.93 -42.91 35.50
CA GLY A 668 -40.18 -43.33 36.12
C GLY A 668 -41.33 -42.95 35.18
N SER A 669 -42.36 -43.80 35.10
CA SER A 669 -43.26 -43.89 33.95
C SER A 669 -44.67 -43.33 34.15
N SER A 670 -45.25 -42.86 33.05
CA SER A 670 -46.67 -43.03 32.65
C SER A 670 -47.75 -42.01 33.07
N PHE A 671 -48.73 -41.90 32.16
CA PHE A 671 -50.04 -41.22 32.21
C PHE A 671 -50.06 -39.68 32.42
N GLY A 672 -50.97 -38.90 31.83
CA GLY A 672 -52.00 -39.21 30.81
C GLY A 672 -53.09 -38.13 30.75
N LEU A 673 -53.66 -37.88 29.55
CA LEU A 673 -54.78 -36.94 29.25
C LEU A 673 -54.51 -35.44 29.54
N GLY A 674 -55.15 -34.46 28.90
CA GLY A 674 -56.06 -34.49 27.74
C GLY A 674 -57.08 -33.33 27.74
N SER A 675 -57.38 -32.75 26.57
CA SER A 675 -58.50 -31.78 26.34
C SER A 675 -58.32 -30.38 27.01
N SER A 676 -59.04 -29.29 26.68
CA SER A 676 -59.91 -28.93 25.53
C SER A 676 -60.38 -27.46 25.64
N PHE A 677 -60.35 -26.69 24.54
CA PHE A 677 -61.23 -25.54 24.17
C PHE A 677 -61.47 -24.33 25.13
N GLY A 678 -61.81 -23.16 24.55
CA GLY A 678 -62.60 -22.14 25.26
C GLY A 678 -62.38 -20.68 24.82
N LEU A 679 -63.30 -20.14 24.02
CA LEU A 679 -63.33 -18.75 23.53
C LEU A 679 -63.44 -17.66 24.63
N GLY A 680 -63.03 -16.43 24.31
CA GLY A 680 -63.45 -15.22 25.03
C GLY A 680 -62.91 -13.91 24.42
N ARG A 681 -63.79 -13.00 23.97
CA ARG A 681 -63.44 -11.71 23.32
C ARG A 681 -64.40 -10.61 23.75
N SER A 682 -63.94 -9.59 24.49
CA SER A 682 -64.45 -8.20 24.40
C SER A 682 -63.75 -7.18 25.31
N GLN A 683 -63.43 -6.02 24.72
CA GLN A 683 -63.57 -4.62 25.18
C GLN A 683 -63.50 -4.25 26.69
N GLY A 684 -62.75 -3.18 26.99
CA GLY A 684 -63.42 -1.91 27.35
C GLY A 684 -63.18 -1.28 28.73
N ALA A 685 -62.43 -0.16 28.74
CA ALA A 685 -62.69 1.07 29.51
C ALA A 685 -62.64 1.10 31.08
N SER A 686 -61.54 1.68 31.58
CA SER A 686 -61.46 2.85 32.51
C SER A 686 -62.05 2.86 33.93
N SER A 687 -61.20 3.34 34.86
CA SER A 687 -61.50 4.20 36.05
C SER A 687 -62.28 3.56 37.22
N ASP A 688 -61.99 3.86 38.50
CA ASP A 688 -61.03 4.80 39.11
C ASP A 688 -60.86 4.54 40.63
N ARG A 689 -59.91 5.23 41.28
CA ARG A 689 -59.81 5.50 42.76
C ARG A 689 -59.45 4.30 43.66
N ASP A 690 -58.76 4.43 44.81
CA ASP A 690 -58.13 5.53 45.57
C ASP A 690 -57.05 4.87 46.50
N ASN A 691 -56.10 5.52 47.18
CA ASN A 691 -55.38 6.79 47.03
C ASN A 691 -54.24 6.81 48.10
N SER A 692 -53.00 7.18 47.73
CA SER A 692 -52.00 7.71 48.69
C SER A 692 -50.82 8.36 47.96
N GLU A 693 -50.68 9.67 48.11
CA GLU A 693 -49.48 10.46 47.82
C GLU A 693 -48.28 9.96 48.68
N LEU A 694 -47.01 10.33 48.50
CA LEU A 694 -46.43 11.61 48.06
C LEU A 694 -44.92 11.40 47.78
N GLY A 695 -44.24 12.33 47.09
CA GLY A 695 -42.81 12.57 47.34
C GLY A 695 -41.82 12.32 46.20
N VAL A 696 -41.50 13.39 45.48
CA VAL A 696 -40.26 13.58 44.70
C VAL A 696 -39.02 13.36 45.58
N SER A 697 -37.99 12.64 45.11
CA SER A 697 -36.55 13.03 45.21
C SER A 697 -35.55 11.91 44.83
N MET A 698 -34.29 12.35 44.67
CA MET A 698 -33.05 11.55 44.64
C MET A 698 -32.71 10.75 43.37
N LEU A 699 -32.78 11.43 42.22
CA LEU A 699 -31.64 11.44 41.29
C LEU A 699 -30.69 12.60 41.68
N GLU A 700 -30.18 12.57 42.92
CA GLU A 700 -29.35 13.65 43.48
C GLU A 700 -28.52 13.18 44.69
N ARG A 701 -27.51 12.31 44.49
CA ARG A 701 -26.44 12.05 45.49
C ARG A 701 -25.21 11.29 44.95
N SER A 702 -24.58 11.82 43.91
CA SER A 702 -23.12 11.65 43.69
C SER A 702 -22.50 12.82 42.91
N ALA A 703 -23.14 14.00 42.97
CA ALA A 703 -22.68 15.25 42.39
C ALA A 703 -22.89 16.38 43.42
N LYS A 704 -22.23 16.24 44.58
CA LYS A 704 -22.07 17.22 45.68
C LYS A 704 -21.08 16.62 46.69
N ASN A 705 -20.04 17.40 47.03
CA ASN A 705 -18.71 17.02 47.58
C ASN A 705 -17.67 16.78 46.46
N THR A 706 -17.25 17.79 45.69
CA THR A 706 -16.61 19.02 46.18
C THR A 706 -16.98 20.29 45.38
N SER A 707 -17.77 21.20 45.97
CA SER A 707 -17.78 22.64 45.61
C SER A 707 -18.82 23.43 46.44
N SER A 708 -18.36 24.20 47.44
CA SER A 708 -18.91 25.53 47.84
C SER A 708 -18.34 26.03 49.18
N ALA A 709 -17.14 26.61 49.15
CA ALA A 709 -16.54 27.49 50.17
C ALA A 709 -15.14 27.88 49.64
N PHE A 710 -14.81 29.12 49.28
CA PHE A 710 -15.54 30.38 49.21
C PHE A 710 -15.21 31.10 47.89
N ALA A 711 -16.11 31.97 47.42
CA ALA A 711 -15.73 33.05 46.52
C ALA A 711 -15.56 34.35 47.33
N SER A 712 -14.33 34.88 47.40
CA SER A 712 -14.10 36.32 47.45
C SER A 712 -12.63 36.69 47.19
N SER A 713 -12.44 37.70 46.32
CA SER A 713 -11.32 38.63 46.20
C SER A 713 -9.88 38.16 45.91
N ASN A 714 -9.34 38.76 44.83
CA ASN A 714 -7.94 39.14 44.59
C ASN A 714 -6.88 38.07 44.24
N GLY A 715 -6.76 37.81 42.93
CA GLY A 715 -5.56 38.21 42.18
C GLY A 715 -4.24 37.47 42.44
N SER A 716 -4.02 36.37 41.71
CA SER A 716 -2.74 36.12 41.01
C SER A 716 -2.93 35.09 39.90
N ILE A 717 -2.30 35.31 38.76
CA ILE A 717 -2.29 34.37 37.63
C ILE A 717 -1.33 33.22 37.96
N ASN A 718 -1.76 31.98 37.70
CA ASN A 718 -0.88 30.86 37.39
C ASN A 718 -1.66 29.77 36.62
N SER A 719 -1.05 29.22 35.58
CA SER A 719 -1.67 28.31 34.62
C SER A 719 -1.90 26.90 35.19
N PHE A 720 -3.11 26.36 35.05
CA PHE A 720 -3.38 24.94 35.28
C PHE A 720 -3.43 24.15 33.96
N GLN A 721 -2.47 23.24 33.82
CA GLN A 721 -2.25 22.38 32.67
C GLN A 721 -2.99 21.06 32.87
N TYR A 722 -4.05 20.80 32.10
CA TYR A 722 -4.80 19.54 32.17
C TYR A 722 -4.02 18.40 31.49
N SER A 723 -3.05 17.85 32.21
CA SER A 723 -2.30 16.67 31.78
C SER A 723 -3.14 15.40 31.89
N ALA A 724 -2.96 14.48 30.95
CA ALA A 724 -3.51 13.12 31.03
C ALA A 724 -2.72 12.22 32.01
N ASP A 725 -1.82 12.82 32.80
CA ASP A 725 -0.84 12.17 33.68
C ASP A 725 -1.32 12.07 35.14
N SER A 726 -2.63 11.92 35.35
CA SER A 726 -3.19 11.52 36.66
C SER A 726 -3.92 10.18 36.55
N GLU A 727 -3.14 9.13 36.25
CA GLU A 727 -3.34 7.93 37.06
C GLU A 727 -3.10 8.37 38.52
N HIS A 728 -4.12 8.24 39.38
CA HIS A 728 -3.89 8.39 40.81
C HIS A 728 -2.78 7.43 41.19
N VAL A 729 -1.68 7.95 41.73
CA VAL A 729 -0.61 7.16 42.33
C VAL A 729 -1.18 6.54 43.59
N ASP A 730 -1.85 5.39 43.44
CA ASP A 730 -2.05 4.47 44.53
C ASP A 730 -0.66 4.02 44.98
N ASP A 731 -0.28 4.41 46.20
CA ASP A 731 1.06 4.26 46.82
C ASP A 731 1.47 2.79 47.10
N ASP A 732 0.82 1.85 46.42
CA ASP A 732 0.84 0.41 46.69
C ASP A 732 1.60 -0.35 45.58
N HIS A 733 2.73 0.24 45.19
CA HIS A 733 3.70 -0.24 44.20
C HIS A 733 4.21 -1.66 44.55
N PHE A 734 4.83 -2.35 43.58
CA PHE A 734 5.33 -3.75 43.63
C PHE A 734 4.24 -4.83 43.50
N VAL A 735 4.26 -5.55 42.36
CA VAL A 735 5.06 -6.81 42.25
C VAL A 735 5.35 -7.20 40.79
N TRP A 736 4.38 -7.07 39.87
CA TRP A 736 4.61 -7.40 38.45
C TRP A 736 5.66 -6.48 37.81
N ASP A 737 5.80 -5.24 38.29
CA ASP A 737 6.79 -4.28 37.79
C ASP A 737 8.24 -4.70 38.04
N ASP A 738 8.53 -5.55 39.04
CA ASP A 738 9.86 -6.15 39.25
C ASP A 738 10.21 -7.12 38.13
N VAL A 739 9.26 -7.99 37.77
CA VAL A 739 9.40 -8.91 36.64
C VAL A 739 9.60 -8.11 35.34
N LEU A 740 8.82 -7.04 35.17
CA LEU A 740 8.85 -6.18 33.97
C LEU A 740 10.04 -5.19 33.95
N ALA A 741 10.77 -5.03 35.05
CA ALA A 741 12.07 -4.35 35.06
C ALA A 741 13.15 -5.13 34.29
N HIS A 742 12.92 -6.43 34.07
CA HIS A 742 13.77 -7.31 33.27
C HIS A 742 13.33 -7.45 31.80
N ASP A 743 12.24 -6.77 31.37
CA ASP A 743 11.69 -6.86 30.01
C ASP A 743 12.45 -6.01 28.98
N GLU A 744 13.05 -6.67 27.98
CA GLU A 744 13.79 -6.05 26.88
C GLU A 744 12.92 -5.06 26.08
N LEU A 745 11.63 -5.38 25.84
CA LEU A 745 10.73 -4.52 25.06
C LEU A 745 10.42 -3.22 25.80
N ARG A 746 9.99 -3.28 27.07
CA ARG A 746 9.75 -2.07 27.87
C ARG A 746 11.03 -1.26 28.11
N ALA A 747 12.21 -1.87 28.12
CA ALA A 747 13.47 -1.12 28.15
C ALA A 747 13.71 -0.36 26.82
N GLY A 748 13.51 -1.00 25.67
CA GLY A 748 13.64 -0.37 24.35
C GLY A 748 12.61 0.74 24.08
N MET A 749 11.36 0.56 24.54
CA MET A 749 10.31 1.57 24.44
C MET A 749 10.57 2.79 25.33
N ARG A 750 10.93 2.58 26.61
CA ARG A 750 11.25 3.68 27.55
C ARG A 750 12.47 4.51 27.11
N SER A 751 13.42 3.90 26.42
CA SER A 751 14.59 4.60 25.85
C SER A 751 14.34 5.22 24.47
N GLY A 752 13.11 5.15 23.96
CA GLY A 752 12.70 5.73 22.68
C GLY A 752 13.39 5.11 21.46
N GLN A 753 13.96 3.92 21.55
CA GLN A 753 14.73 3.29 20.46
C GLN A 753 13.87 2.42 19.53
N ILE A 754 12.71 1.96 20.01
CA ILE A 754 11.74 1.13 19.29
C ILE A 754 10.32 1.49 19.72
N PHE A 755 9.35 1.32 18.80
CA PHE A 755 7.92 1.52 19.06
C PHE A 755 7.56 2.83 19.78
N TYR A 756 8.28 3.93 19.51
CA TYR A 756 7.99 5.23 20.10
C TYR A 756 6.55 5.66 19.82
N GLY A 757 5.91 6.26 20.84
CA GLY A 757 4.48 6.61 20.83
C GLY A 757 3.50 5.44 21.00
N PHE A 758 3.90 4.18 20.82
CA PHE A 758 3.04 3.04 21.15
C PHE A 758 2.95 2.85 22.67
N ARG A 759 1.79 2.36 23.11
CA ARG A 759 1.47 2.03 24.49
C ARG A 759 1.18 0.53 24.60
N GLU A 760 1.37 -0.01 25.80
CA GLU A 760 0.96 -1.36 26.17
C GLU A 760 0.12 -1.29 27.45
N ALA A 761 -0.93 -2.11 27.55
CA ALA A 761 -1.71 -2.18 28.78
C ALA A 761 -0.93 -2.89 29.90
N LYS A 762 -1.27 -2.60 31.17
CA LYS A 762 -0.55 -3.19 32.33
C LYS A 762 -0.62 -4.72 32.29
N ILE A 763 0.55 -5.36 32.21
CA ILE A 763 0.69 -6.81 32.29
C ILE A 763 0.49 -7.23 33.74
N ALA A 764 -0.51 -8.08 33.98
CA ALA A 764 -0.87 -8.65 35.29
C ALA A 764 -1.11 -10.16 35.20
N PHE A 765 -0.30 -10.84 34.38
CA PHE A 765 -0.41 -12.28 34.10
C PHE A 765 0.99 -12.90 33.94
N PRO A 766 1.17 -14.22 34.16
CA PRO A 766 2.48 -14.88 34.09
C PRO A 766 3.14 -14.85 32.69
N PRO A 767 4.48 -14.96 32.60
CA PRO A 767 5.19 -15.04 31.32
C PRO A 767 4.62 -16.12 30.39
N THR A 768 4.38 -15.75 29.14
CA THR A 768 3.64 -16.57 28.15
C THR A 768 4.49 -17.66 27.51
N PHE A 769 5.82 -17.55 27.59
CA PHE A 769 6.81 -18.46 27.02
C PHE A 769 7.94 -18.73 28.04
N ARG A 770 8.71 -19.82 27.98
CA ARG A 770 8.44 -21.05 27.23
C ARG A 770 7.70 -22.02 28.14
N ARG A 771 6.48 -22.38 27.78
CA ARG A 771 5.62 -23.27 28.57
C ARG A 771 5.88 -24.73 28.25
N VAL A 772 5.62 -25.60 29.24
CA VAL A 772 5.52 -27.04 29.01
C VAL A 772 4.14 -27.32 28.38
N ARG A 773 4.12 -28.01 27.23
CA ARG A 773 2.87 -28.38 26.54
C ARG A 773 2.04 -29.32 27.42
N GLY A 774 0.72 -29.12 27.43
CA GLY A 774 -0.21 -29.81 28.32
C GLY A 774 -0.27 -29.24 29.75
N ALA A 775 0.75 -28.50 30.21
CA ALA A 775 0.76 -27.91 31.54
C ALA A 775 -0.02 -26.58 31.60
N ALA A 776 -0.64 -26.33 32.76
CA ALA A 776 -1.31 -25.09 33.08
C ALA A 776 -1.04 -24.67 34.53
N LEU A 777 -0.88 -23.37 34.77
CA LEU A 777 -0.80 -22.80 36.12
C LEU A 777 -2.19 -22.79 36.77
N LYS A 778 -2.24 -23.13 38.06
CA LYS A 778 -3.44 -22.97 38.89
C LYS A 778 -3.58 -21.50 39.26
N LEU A 779 -4.24 -20.70 38.41
CA LEU A 779 -4.42 -19.26 38.64
C LEU A 779 -5.21 -18.95 39.94
N ASP A 780 -6.06 -19.88 40.40
CA ASP A 780 -6.79 -19.79 41.68
C ASP A 780 -5.94 -20.20 42.91
N GLY A 781 -4.70 -20.67 42.72
CA GLY A 781 -3.85 -21.12 43.82
C GLY A 781 -3.46 -19.99 44.77
N ALA A 782 -3.43 -20.27 46.09
CA ALA A 782 -3.04 -19.29 47.11
C ALA A 782 -1.55 -18.88 47.02
N ASN A 783 -0.71 -19.75 46.49
CA ASN A 783 0.68 -19.48 46.13
C ASN A 783 1.05 -20.27 44.87
N TRP A 784 2.16 -19.89 44.24
CA TRP A 784 2.81 -20.70 43.19
C TRP A 784 4.22 -21.08 43.67
N PRO A 785 4.39 -22.20 44.39
CA PRO A 785 5.69 -22.58 44.90
C PRO A 785 6.63 -22.91 43.74
N MET A 786 7.92 -22.60 43.91
CA MET A 786 8.95 -22.71 42.86
C MET A 786 8.93 -24.06 42.13
N HIS A 787 8.73 -25.17 42.86
CA HIS A 787 8.70 -26.51 42.29
C HIS A 787 7.45 -26.82 41.42
N GLU A 788 6.32 -26.11 41.59
CA GLU A 788 5.18 -26.19 40.67
C GLU A 788 5.38 -25.27 39.46
N LEU A 789 5.98 -24.08 39.66
CA LEU A 789 6.33 -23.16 38.57
C LEU A 789 7.30 -23.82 37.58
N THR A 790 8.38 -24.45 38.06
CA THR A 790 9.37 -25.13 37.20
C THR A 790 8.76 -26.29 36.39
N LYS A 791 7.68 -26.93 36.84
CA LYS A 791 6.95 -27.94 36.05
C LYS A 791 6.14 -27.32 34.89
N CYS A 792 5.85 -26.02 34.94
CA CYS A 792 5.07 -25.31 33.93
C CYS A 792 5.92 -24.60 32.87
N TYR A 793 7.24 -24.46 33.10
CA TYR A 793 8.18 -23.72 32.25
C TYR A 793 9.37 -24.59 31.80
N THR A 794 9.73 -24.49 30.53
CA THR A 794 10.91 -25.15 29.96
C THR A 794 12.12 -24.21 30.09
N THR A 795 12.92 -24.38 31.16
CA THR A 795 14.04 -23.47 31.50
C THR A 795 15.37 -23.80 30.82
N ALA A 796 15.52 -25.01 30.27
CA ALA A 796 16.68 -25.44 29.49
C ALA A 796 16.23 -26.29 28.30
N VAL A 797 16.99 -26.25 27.21
CA VAL A 797 16.76 -27.08 26.02
C VAL A 797 18.11 -27.63 25.54
N GLU A 798 18.22 -28.96 25.45
CA GLU A 798 19.44 -29.64 25.00
C GLU A 798 19.87 -29.15 23.60
N GLY A 799 21.17 -28.94 23.40
CA GLY A 799 21.74 -28.36 22.16
C GLY A 799 21.35 -26.89 21.88
N HIS A 800 20.45 -26.31 22.67
CA HIS A 800 19.81 -25.02 22.39
C HIS A 800 19.94 -23.99 23.53
N GLY A 801 20.46 -24.37 24.71
CA GLY A 801 20.82 -23.49 25.82
C GLY A 801 19.67 -23.14 26.77
N MET A 802 19.97 -22.29 27.77
CA MET A 802 18.99 -21.82 28.76
C MET A 802 17.84 -21.01 28.13
N ARG A 803 16.68 -21.05 28.77
CA ARG A 803 15.46 -20.32 28.39
C ARG A 803 14.87 -19.64 29.61
N VAL A 804 14.94 -18.31 29.64
CA VAL A 804 14.30 -17.52 30.69
C VAL A 804 12.82 -17.36 30.34
N PRO A 805 11.87 -17.63 31.27
CA PRO A 805 10.46 -17.33 31.08
C PRO A 805 10.29 -15.86 30.62
N SER A 806 9.46 -15.61 29.62
CA SER A 806 9.42 -14.32 28.91
C SER A 806 8.02 -13.95 28.40
N TYR A 807 7.79 -12.64 28.25
CA TYR A 807 6.62 -12.08 27.57
C TYR A 807 6.92 -11.87 26.08
N THR A 808 6.92 -12.96 25.33
CA THR A 808 7.15 -12.95 23.88
C THR A 808 5.93 -12.47 23.10
N ASP A 809 4.74 -12.79 23.60
CA ASP A 809 3.45 -12.54 22.95
C ASP A 809 2.86 -11.22 23.49
N ARG A 810 2.67 -10.22 22.63
CA ARG A 810 2.32 -8.83 23.05
C ARG A 810 1.25 -8.20 22.17
N ILE A 811 0.57 -7.17 22.70
CA ILE A 811 -0.39 -6.31 21.98
C ILE A 811 -0.10 -4.84 22.31
N LEU A 812 0.53 -4.13 21.38
CA LEU A 812 0.86 -2.71 21.45
C LEU A 812 -0.18 -1.89 20.67
N PHE A 813 -0.46 -0.67 21.12
CA PHE A 813 -1.38 0.26 20.46
C PHE A 813 -0.88 1.72 20.44
N PHE A 814 -0.95 2.36 19.29
CA PHE A 814 -0.70 3.77 19.04
C PHE A 814 -2.03 4.48 18.75
N SER A 815 -2.13 5.76 19.07
CA SER A 815 -3.27 6.61 18.68
C SER A 815 -2.81 8.05 18.50
N GLN A 816 -3.41 8.76 17.55
CA GLN A 816 -3.15 10.20 17.38
C GLN A 816 -3.41 10.96 18.69
N PRO A 817 -2.65 12.03 19.00
CA PRO A 817 -2.64 12.63 20.34
C PRO A 817 -4.02 13.01 20.88
N ASP A 818 -4.86 13.62 20.06
CA ASP A 818 -6.23 14.00 20.37
C ASP A 818 -7.16 12.77 20.47
N MET A 819 -7.01 11.78 19.58
CA MET A 819 -7.80 10.55 19.54
C MET A 819 -7.52 9.60 20.72
N ARG A 820 -6.48 9.84 21.54
CA ARG A 820 -6.10 8.98 22.67
C ARG A 820 -7.25 8.70 23.65
N HIS A 821 -8.18 9.65 23.83
CA HIS A 821 -9.34 9.50 24.72
C HIS A 821 -10.45 8.60 24.15
N ARG A 822 -10.47 8.38 22.82
CA ARG A 822 -11.48 7.55 22.13
C ARG A 822 -11.16 6.05 22.15
N LEU A 823 -10.02 5.63 22.70
CA LEU A 823 -9.62 4.23 22.76
C LEU A 823 -9.12 3.84 24.16
N ARG A 824 -9.81 2.90 24.80
CA ARG A 824 -9.43 2.33 26.10
C ARG A 824 -9.21 0.82 26.00
N CYS A 825 -8.10 0.32 26.55
CA CYS A 825 -7.96 -1.11 26.82
C CYS A 825 -8.74 -1.45 28.10
N ALA A 826 -9.77 -2.29 28.01
CA ALA A 826 -10.63 -2.69 29.12
C ALA A 826 -10.20 -4.03 29.75
N VAL A 827 -9.56 -4.91 28.97
CA VAL A 827 -9.01 -6.20 29.40
C VAL A 827 -7.68 -6.40 28.71
N TYR A 828 -6.66 -6.89 29.43
CA TYR A 828 -5.42 -7.43 28.85
C TYR A 828 -4.98 -8.64 29.69
N ALA A 829 -4.89 -9.82 29.06
CA ALA A 829 -4.70 -11.10 29.77
C ALA A 829 -4.04 -12.16 28.89
N SER A 830 -3.52 -13.22 29.51
CA SER A 830 -3.19 -14.48 28.82
C SER A 830 -4.22 -15.57 29.17
N CYS A 831 -4.50 -16.47 28.22
CA CYS A 831 -5.38 -17.61 28.42
C CYS A 831 -4.56 -18.84 28.85
N GLU A 832 -4.55 -19.12 30.15
CA GLU A 832 -3.74 -20.17 30.76
C GLU A 832 -4.31 -21.58 30.49
N GLU A 833 -5.61 -21.68 30.21
CA GLU A 833 -6.33 -22.93 29.91
C GLU A 833 -5.98 -23.53 28.54
N VAL A 834 -5.43 -22.72 27.62
CA VAL A 834 -4.87 -23.22 26.37
C VAL A 834 -3.45 -23.70 26.63
N SER A 835 -3.22 -25.00 26.40
CA SER A 835 -1.94 -25.68 26.69
C SER A 835 -1.39 -26.50 25.52
N CYS A 836 -1.96 -26.37 24.31
CA CYS A 836 -1.50 -27.11 23.13
C CYS A 836 -0.13 -26.63 22.58
N SER A 837 0.22 -25.36 22.83
CA SER A 837 1.49 -24.73 22.43
C SER A 837 2.43 -24.58 23.64
N ASP A 838 3.71 -24.32 23.37
CA ASP A 838 4.69 -23.81 24.33
C ASP A 838 4.62 -22.28 24.53
N HIS A 839 3.60 -21.64 23.95
CA HIS A 839 3.13 -20.29 24.28
C HIS A 839 1.71 -20.33 24.88
N LYS A 840 1.31 -19.27 25.59
CA LYS A 840 -0.09 -19.00 25.94
C LYS A 840 -0.66 -17.91 25.01
N PRO A 841 -1.91 -18.04 24.52
CA PRO A 841 -2.58 -16.97 23.81
C PRO A 841 -2.68 -15.71 24.68
N VAL A 842 -2.46 -14.54 24.08
CA VAL A 842 -2.65 -13.23 24.73
C VAL A 842 -3.84 -12.54 24.08
N LEU A 843 -4.72 -11.96 24.90
CA LEU A 843 -5.93 -11.29 24.46
C LEU A 843 -6.08 -9.92 25.11
N ALA A 844 -6.71 -9.01 24.38
CA ALA A 844 -7.11 -7.70 24.82
C ALA A 844 -8.54 -7.39 24.33
N VAL A 845 -9.28 -6.61 25.12
CA VAL A 845 -10.56 -6.03 24.69
C VAL A 845 -10.42 -4.52 24.71
N PHE A 846 -10.57 -3.90 23.56
CA PHE A 846 -10.55 -2.44 23.42
C PHE A 846 -11.98 -1.90 23.29
N GLN A 847 -12.26 -0.86 24.04
CA GLN A 847 -13.46 -0.04 23.92
C GLN A 847 -13.11 1.19 23.08
N ALA A 848 -13.63 1.24 21.86
CA ALA A 848 -13.45 2.34 20.93
C ALA A 848 -14.73 3.19 20.84
N LEU A 849 -14.61 4.49 21.12
CA LEU A 849 -15.68 5.46 20.89
C LEU A 849 -15.70 5.77 19.38
N VAL A 850 -16.70 5.24 18.68
CA VAL A 850 -16.97 5.48 17.25
C VAL A 850 -18.24 6.32 17.11
N ASN A 851 -18.26 7.27 16.18
CA ASN A 851 -19.47 8.07 15.93
C ASN A 851 -20.38 7.33 14.95
N ARG A 852 -21.50 6.78 15.44
CA ARG A 852 -22.38 5.92 14.65
C ARG A 852 -23.26 6.64 13.62
N ASP A 853 -23.31 7.97 13.67
CA ASP A 853 -24.10 8.77 12.72
C ASP A 853 -23.36 8.99 11.39
N PHE A 854 -22.03 8.79 11.38
CA PHE A 854 -21.19 8.88 10.18
C PHE A 854 -20.80 7.48 9.70
N LEU A 855 -21.20 7.15 8.47
CA LEU A 855 -20.71 5.95 7.80
C LEU A 855 -19.26 6.15 7.33
N PRO A 856 -18.51 5.05 7.09
CA PRO A 856 -17.30 5.10 6.30
C PRO A 856 -17.49 5.91 5.02
N ILE A 857 -16.63 6.91 4.87
CA ILE A 857 -16.59 7.89 3.79
C ILE A 857 -16.74 7.24 2.39
N GLU A 858 -16.05 6.12 2.17
CA GLU A 858 -16.02 5.39 0.91
C GLU A 858 -17.35 4.69 0.60
N THR A 859 -18.13 4.34 1.62
CA THR A 859 -19.49 3.78 1.49
C THR A 859 -20.42 4.85 0.92
N GLU A 860 -20.40 6.08 1.46
CA GLU A 860 -21.25 7.18 0.98
C GLU A 860 -21.01 7.48 -0.51
N LEU A 861 -19.75 7.66 -0.89
CA LEU A 861 -19.32 8.00 -2.25
C LEU A 861 -19.71 6.94 -3.27
N SER A 862 -19.75 5.66 -2.87
CA SER A 862 -20.14 4.55 -3.75
C SER A 862 -21.55 4.70 -4.36
N THR A 863 -22.41 5.54 -3.75
CA THR A 863 -23.77 5.84 -4.21
C THR A 863 -23.88 7.05 -5.16
N LYS A 864 -22.86 7.93 -5.22
CA LYS A 864 -22.87 9.23 -5.94
C LYS A 864 -21.74 9.35 -6.98
N LYS A 865 -21.50 8.28 -7.76
CA LYS A 865 -20.29 8.02 -8.58
C LYS A 865 -19.87 9.03 -9.66
N LEU A 866 -20.58 10.12 -9.90
CA LEU A 866 -20.36 11.00 -11.08
C LEU A 866 -20.15 12.49 -10.77
N GLN A 867 -19.87 12.88 -9.53
CA GLN A 867 -19.58 14.28 -9.16
C GLN A 867 -18.07 14.59 -9.24
N ARG A 868 -17.68 15.82 -9.57
CA ARG A 868 -16.29 16.30 -9.35
C ARG A 868 -16.03 16.54 -7.87
N MET A 869 -14.77 16.63 -7.44
CA MET A 869 -14.41 16.80 -6.03
C MET A 869 -15.10 18.02 -5.39
N GLN A 870 -15.07 19.14 -6.11
CA GLN A 870 -15.75 20.41 -5.76
C GLN A 870 -17.29 20.34 -5.75
N ASP A 871 -17.91 19.38 -6.45
CA ASP A 871 -19.37 19.28 -6.59
C ASP A 871 -19.98 18.33 -5.52
N VAL A 872 -19.15 17.72 -4.67
CA VAL A 872 -19.59 16.80 -3.61
C VAL A 872 -20.06 17.59 -2.39
N HIS A 873 -21.27 17.29 -1.93
CA HIS A 873 -21.86 17.94 -0.76
C HIS A 873 -20.93 17.91 0.48
N GLY A 874 -20.79 19.06 1.13
CA GLY A 874 -19.96 19.28 2.32
C GLY A 874 -18.46 19.43 2.06
N VAL A 875 -18.01 19.40 0.81
CA VAL A 875 -16.62 19.66 0.45
C VAL A 875 -16.40 21.15 0.28
N LEU A 876 -15.29 21.63 0.83
CA LEU A 876 -14.82 23.01 0.74
C LEU A 876 -13.39 23.02 0.23
N GLU A 877 -12.96 24.16 -0.30
CA GLU A 877 -11.54 24.38 -0.55
C GLU A 877 -10.88 24.78 0.77
N CYS A 878 -9.92 23.99 1.22
CA CYS A 878 -9.26 24.12 2.50
C CYS A 878 -7.84 24.63 2.26
N GLN A 879 -7.53 25.85 2.72
CA GLN A 879 -6.18 26.41 2.66
C GLN A 879 -5.49 26.19 4.01
N LEU A 880 -4.62 25.18 4.06
CA LEU A 880 -3.74 24.90 5.18
C LEU A 880 -2.54 25.85 5.14
N ARG A 881 -2.19 26.42 6.29
CA ARG A 881 -0.92 27.12 6.52
C ARG A 881 -0.20 26.53 7.73
N LEU A 882 1.11 26.32 7.59
CA LEU A 882 2.02 25.83 8.61
C LEU A 882 3.26 26.72 8.68
N ASP A 883 3.41 27.47 9.76
CA ASP A 883 4.58 28.33 10.01
C ASP A 883 5.53 27.65 11.01
N PHE A 884 6.82 27.66 10.74
CA PHE A 884 7.85 27.06 11.60
C PHE A 884 8.18 27.98 12.79
N SER A 885 8.61 27.41 13.94
CA SER A 885 9.12 28.19 15.07
C SER A 885 10.41 27.63 15.67
N SER A 886 10.45 26.35 16.04
CA SER A 886 11.69 25.75 16.56
C SER A 886 11.75 24.23 16.37
N MET A 887 12.96 23.68 16.45
CA MET A 887 13.21 22.25 16.35
C MET A 887 14.36 21.82 17.27
N SER A 888 14.22 20.68 17.93
CA SER A 888 15.26 20.05 18.73
C SER A 888 15.43 18.58 18.31
N TRP A 889 16.65 18.18 17.95
CA TRP A 889 16.96 16.78 17.63
C TRP A 889 17.46 16.03 18.87
N GLN A 890 17.08 14.77 18.99
CA GLN A 890 17.73 13.85 19.93
C GLN A 890 19.16 13.55 19.46
N PRO A 891 20.17 13.58 20.35
CA PRO A 891 21.51 13.13 20.01
C PRO A 891 21.48 11.64 19.63
N ASP A 892 22.28 11.26 18.63
CA ASP A 892 22.42 9.84 18.30
C ASP A 892 23.12 9.13 19.46
N ALA A 893 22.40 8.23 20.13
CA ALA A 893 22.99 7.29 21.06
C ALA A 893 24.15 6.56 20.34
N ALA A 894 25.37 6.76 20.85
CA ALA A 894 26.58 6.28 20.20
C ALA A 894 26.51 4.75 19.99
N PRO A 895 27.01 4.24 18.84
CA PRO A 895 27.17 2.80 18.68
C PRO A 895 28.11 2.26 19.76
N ASP A 896 27.77 1.07 20.28
CA ASP A 896 28.46 0.37 21.36
C ASP A 896 29.99 0.41 21.22
N LEU A 897 30.62 1.22 22.08
CA LEU A 897 31.97 1.75 21.91
C LEU A 897 33.05 0.77 22.43
N SER A 898 32.99 -0.46 21.92
CA SER A 898 33.99 -1.51 22.18
C SER A 898 34.76 -1.95 20.92
N ARG A 899 34.32 -1.53 19.72
CA ARG A 899 35.04 -1.76 18.45
C ARG A 899 34.86 -0.63 17.43
N MET A 900 35.61 0.46 17.58
CA MET A 900 36.27 1.22 16.49
C MET A 900 37.17 2.30 17.09
N SER A 901 38.40 2.42 16.56
CA SER A 901 39.40 3.37 17.04
C SER A 901 39.17 4.78 16.50
N SER A 902 39.29 5.78 17.38
CA SER A 902 39.69 7.16 17.08
C SER A 902 39.18 7.77 15.75
N GLY A 903 37.91 8.21 15.74
CA GLY A 903 37.38 9.18 14.79
C GLY A 903 36.89 10.41 15.55
N THR A 904 37.21 11.61 15.06
CA THR A 904 36.89 12.88 15.72
C THR A 904 35.39 13.12 15.89
N SER A 905 35.02 13.83 16.95
CA SER A 905 33.67 14.28 17.24
C SER A 905 33.12 15.09 16.06
N THR A 906 32.19 14.49 15.30
CA THR A 906 31.56 15.17 14.16
C THR A 906 30.34 15.95 14.64
N ASP A 907 30.38 17.24 14.31
CA ASP A 907 29.50 18.27 14.84
C ASP A 907 28.00 17.96 14.64
N VAL A 908 27.19 18.33 15.63
CA VAL A 908 25.72 18.19 15.58
C VAL A 908 25.13 19.20 14.60
N ASP A 909 25.80 20.34 14.43
CA ASP A 909 25.31 21.46 13.62
C ASP A 909 25.32 21.20 12.10
N GLN A 910 26.02 20.17 11.62
CA GLN A 910 25.96 19.76 10.20
C GLN A 910 24.63 19.10 9.78
N ARG A 911 23.64 18.99 10.67
CA ARG A 911 22.25 18.65 10.29
C ARG A 911 21.43 19.86 9.80
N PHE A 912 21.92 21.09 9.95
CA PHE A 912 21.15 22.31 9.67
C PHE A 912 21.40 22.97 8.30
N SER A 913 22.33 22.45 7.50
CA SER A 913 22.48 22.92 6.12
C SER A 913 21.25 22.56 5.27
N SER A 914 20.97 23.36 4.23
CA SER A 914 19.95 23.05 3.20
C SER A 914 20.18 21.74 2.45
N PHE A 915 21.29 21.04 2.75
CA PHE A 915 21.73 19.77 2.20
C PHE A 915 22.19 18.83 3.32
N ASP A 916 22.02 17.53 3.15
CA ASP A 916 22.53 16.50 4.06
C ASP A 916 24.05 16.29 3.92
N ARG A 917 24.62 15.40 4.74
CA ARG A 917 26.05 14.99 4.71
C ARG A 917 26.52 14.39 3.36
N HIS A 918 25.60 14.13 2.43
CA HIS A 918 25.87 13.59 1.10
C HIS A 918 25.50 14.59 -0.03
N GLY A 919 25.13 15.83 0.31
CA GLY A 919 24.75 16.87 -0.64
C GLY A 919 23.32 16.81 -1.15
N HIS A 920 22.43 15.99 -0.56
CA HIS A 920 21.01 15.94 -0.93
C HIS A 920 20.22 17.05 -0.23
N GLN A 921 19.43 17.80 -0.98
CA GLN A 921 18.62 18.90 -0.43
C GLN A 921 17.62 18.43 0.65
N VAL A 922 17.60 19.07 1.81
CA VAL A 922 16.64 18.75 2.89
C VAL A 922 15.27 19.35 2.56
N MET A 923 14.24 18.53 2.75
CA MET A 923 12.86 18.81 2.37
C MET A 923 11.91 18.55 3.54
N VAL A 924 10.83 19.33 3.58
CA VAL A 924 9.64 19.06 4.38
C VAL A 924 8.52 18.62 3.44
N THR A 925 7.85 17.54 3.81
CA THR A 925 6.67 17.03 3.11
C THR A 925 5.50 17.00 4.08
N THR A 926 4.35 17.52 3.65
CA THR A 926 3.10 17.48 4.41
C THR A 926 2.02 16.75 3.63
N VAL A 927 1.16 16.02 4.33
CA VAL A 927 -0.02 15.37 3.76
C VAL A 927 -1.26 15.83 4.50
N PHE A 928 -2.20 16.46 3.78
CA PHE A 928 -3.46 16.97 4.30
C PHE A 928 -4.56 16.94 3.22
N PRO A 929 -5.78 16.47 3.53
CA PRO A 929 -6.13 15.66 4.71
C PRO A 929 -5.38 14.32 4.71
N LEU A 930 -5.31 13.64 5.86
CA LEU A 930 -4.70 12.30 5.91
C LEU A 930 -5.43 11.32 4.97
N PRO A 931 -4.78 10.27 4.43
CA PRO A 931 -5.46 9.27 3.61
C PRO A 931 -6.62 8.54 4.33
N SER A 932 -6.69 8.60 5.66
CA SER A 932 -7.82 8.10 6.45
C SER A 932 -8.79 9.18 6.96
N GLU A 933 -8.75 10.37 6.34
CA GLU A 933 -9.76 11.44 6.41
C GLU A 933 -10.18 11.88 4.99
N ASP A 934 -9.32 11.63 4.00
CA ASP A 934 -9.48 12.06 2.61
C ASP A 934 -10.50 11.24 1.83
N ILE A 935 -11.68 11.83 1.64
CA ILE A 935 -12.75 11.29 0.82
C ILE A 935 -12.36 11.11 -0.66
N PHE A 936 -11.25 11.71 -1.08
CA PHE A 936 -10.79 11.70 -2.46
C PHE A 936 -9.47 10.98 -2.71
N SER A 937 -8.88 10.32 -1.71
CA SER A 937 -7.55 9.67 -1.80
C SER A 937 -7.33 8.97 -3.16
N ALA A 938 -8.19 8.00 -3.48
CA ALA A 938 -8.14 7.24 -4.73
C ALA A 938 -8.23 8.10 -6.02
N GLN A 939 -8.93 9.24 -6.01
CA GLN A 939 -8.96 10.20 -7.11
C GLN A 939 -7.63 10.95 -7.22
N ARG A 940 -7.05 11.39 -6.09
CA ARG A 940 -5.80 12.18 -6.07
C ARG A 940 -4.63 11.41 -6.64
N LYS A 941 -4.51 10.12 -6.35
CA LYS A 941 -3.48 9.27 -6.94
C LYS A 941 -3.56 9.14 -8.46
N LEU A 942 -4.75 9.27 -9.07
CA LEU A 942 -4.89 9.36 -10.52
C LEU A 942 -4.42 10.72 -11.06
N LEU A 943 -4.64 11.81 -10.31
CA LEU A 943 -4.13 13.14 -10.63
C LEU A 943 -2.60 13.22 -10.48
N GLU A 944 -2.03 12.71 -9.39
CA GLU A 944 -0.58 12.59 -9.18
C GLU A 944 0.09 11.72 -10.26
N LEU A 945 -0.54 10.61 -10.64
CA LEU A 945 -0.07 9.79 -11.77
C LEU A 945 -0.13 10.59 -13.08
N ALA A 946 -1.21 11.35 -13.30
CA ALA A 946 -1.38 12.18 -14.49
C ALA A 946 -0.38 13.34 -14.55
N ASP A 947 0.03 13.89 -13.40
CA ASP A 947 1.09 14.90 -13.28
C ASP A 947 2.50 14.31 -13.47
N SER A 948 2.79 13.21 -12.79
CA SER A 948 4.03 12.43 -12.96
C SER A 948 4.24 11.99 -14.42
N MET A 949 3.17 11.63 -15.14
CA MET A 949 3.20 11.29 -16.56
C MET A 949 3.17 12.51 -17.51
N SER A 950 2.99 13.71 -16.97
CA SER A 950 2.99 14.97 -17.72
C SER A 950 4.20 15.86 -17.47
N GLY A 951 5.11 15.45 -16.59
CA GLY A 951 6.34 16.18 -16.27
C GLY A 951 6.08 17.57 -15.66
N GLY A 952 4.93 17.77 -14.98
CA GLY A 952 4.50 19.08 -14.48
C GLY A 952 4.08 20.08 -15.56
N VAL A 953 3.93 19.67 -16.83
CA VAL A 953 3.63 20.59 -17.96
C VAL A 953 2.12 20.64 -18.28
N TYR A 954 1.28 20.85 -17.26
CA TYR A 954 -0.15 21.11 -17.49
C TYR A 954 -0.41 22.51 -18.07
N LEU A 955 -1.55 22.68 -18.74
CA LEU A 955 -2.00 23.97 -19.31
C LEU A 955 -2.31 24.99 -18.19
N GLN A 956 -2.67 26.21 -18.60
CA GLN A 956 -3.06 27.45 -17.88
C GLN A 956 -3.71 27.37 -16.48
N SER A 957 -4.11 26.21 -15.98
CA SER A 957 -4.79 26.00 -14.70
C SER A 957 -3.99 25.09 -13.76
N THR A 958 -2.70 25.37 -13.53
CA THR A 958 -1.89 24.66 -12.51
C THR A 958 -2.53 24.73 -11.12
N ASP A 959 -3.17 25.85 -10.80
CA ASP A 959 -3.89 26.07 -9.54
C ASP A 959 -5.05 25.07 -9.37
N ARG A 960 -5.73 24.69 -10.48
CA ARG A 960 -6.78 23.64 -10.50
C ARG A 960 -6.26 22.22 -10.36
N LEU A 961 -4.95 21.98 -10.44
CA LEU A 961 -4.35 20.69 -10.04
C LEU A 961 -3.82 20.74 -8.61
N LEU A 962 -3.26 21.88 -8.18
CA LEU A 962 -2.78 22.06 -6.80
C LEU A 962 -3.90 21.86 -5.77
N CYS A 963 -5.09 22.45 -5.98
CA CYS A 963 -6.24 22.21 -5.11
C CYS A 963 -6.77 20.76 -5.10
N LYS A 964 -6.23 19.89 -5.97
CA LYS A 964 -6.59 18.47 -6.03
C LYS A 964 -5.50 17.54 -5.47
N THR A 965 -4.26 17.98 -5.24
CA THR A 965 -3.30 17.18 -4.46
C THR A 965 -3.61 17.28 -2.97
N ASN A 966 -3.18 16.29 -2.18
CA ASN A 966 -3.17 16.32 -0.71
C ASN A 966 -1.74 16.32 -0.17
N VAL A 967 -0.74 16.48 -1.03
CA VAL A 967 0.69 16.47 -0.70
C VAL A 967 1.32 17.79 -1.11
N ALA A 968 2.12 18.37 -0.21
CA ALA A 968 2.99 19.50 -0.50
C ALA A 968 4.43 19.18 -0.12
N HIS A 969 5.39 19.70 -0.90
CA HIS A 969 6.82 19.54 -0.70
C HIS A 969 7.51 20.91 -0.74
N VAL A 970 8.21 21.29 0.32
CA VAL A 970 8.94 22.57 0.43
C VAL A 970 10.35 22.33 0.93
N LYS A 971 11.33 23.12 0.45
CA LYS A 971 12.73 22.99 0.87
C LYS A 971 12.86 23.43 2.33
N TRP A 972 13.75 22.82 3.10
CA TRP A 972 13.93 23.14 4.52
C TRP A 972 14.12 24.65 4.77
N ALA A 973 14.99 25.30 4.01
CA ALA A 973 15.25 26.74 4.13
C ALA A 973 14.04 27.62 3.78
N ASP A 974 13.19 27.18 2.86
CA ASP A 974 11.97 27.91 2.48
C ASP A 974 10.86 27.70 3.52
N PHE A 975 10.74 26.50 4.10
CA PHE A 975 9.81 26.22 5.21
C PHE A 975 10.16 27.01 6.47
N VAL A 976 11.45 27.13 6.80
CA VAL A 976 11.93 27.91 7.95
C VAL A 976 11.71 29.42 7.75
N ARG A 977 11.73 29.92 6.50
CA ARG A 977 11.57 31.34 6.18
C ARG A 977 10.11 31.77 5.98
N ASP A 978 9.35 31.00 5.19
CA ASP A 978 8.04 31.38 4.66
C ASP A 978 6.91 30.41 5.08
N GLY A 979 7.23 29.30 5.75
CA GLY A 979 6.27 28.25 6.08
C GLY A 979 5.88 27.36 4.88
N ILE A 980 4.74 26.68 5.02
CA ILE A 980 4.07 25.91 3.96
C ILE A 980 2.62 26.42 3.86
N THR A 981 2.19 26.78 2.65
CA THR A 981 0.77 26.98 2.32
C THR A 981 0.33 25.93 1.32
N HIS A 982 -0.77 25.22 1.59
CA HIS A 982 -1.31 24.17 0.73
C HIS A 982 -2.84 24.29 0.64
N ALA A 983 -3.37 24.55 -0.55
CA ALA A 983 -4.80 24.52 -0.83
C ALA A 983 -5.22 23.13 -1.30
N THR A 984 -6.34 22.61 -0.79
CA THR A 984 -6.88 21.31 -1.21
C THR A 984 -8.39 21.20 -0.99
N CYS A 985 -9.13 20.55 -1.89
CA CYS A 985 -10.54 20.24 -1.68
C CYS A 985 -10.70 19.11 -0.65
N ALA A 986 -11.28 19.39 0.52
CA ALA A 986 -11.56 18.39 1.55
C ALA A 986 -12.98 18.57 2.12
N ARG A 987 -13.53 17.52 2.74
CA ARG A 987 -14.72 17.60 3.59
C ARG A 987 -14.22 17.69 5.03
N PRO A 988 -14.33 18.83 5.72
CA PRO A 988 -13.92 18.92 7.13
C PRO A 988 -14.82 18.03 8.01
N THR A 989 -14.23 17.19 8.87
CA THR A 989 -14.98 16.26 9.75
C THR A 989 -14.37 16.21 11.15
N GLY A 990 -14.89 17.03 12.07
CA GLY A 990 -14.30 17.20 13.39
C GLY A 990 -12.83 17.67 13.30
N ASN A 991 -12.00 17.22 14.23
CA ASN A 991 -10.55 17.42 14.16
C ASN A 991 -9.98 16.78 12.88
N MET A 992 -9.18 17.54 12.14
CA MET A 992 -8.47 17.07 10.94
C MET A 992 -6.98 16.97 11.23
N HIS A 993 -6.25 16.16 10.47
CA HIS A 993 -4.83 15.92 10.72
C HIS A 993 -3.93 16.22 9.53
N VAL A 994 -2.73 16.71 9.83
CA VAL A 994 -1.63 16.86 8.86
C VAL A 994 -0.48 15.95 9.26
N ALA A 995 -0.09 15.01 8.41
CA ALA A 995 1.17 14.30 8.61
C ALA A 995 2.31 15.17 8.06
N ILE A 996 3.40 15.31 8.81
CA ILE A 996 4.58 16.12 8.44
C ILE A 996 5.87 15.29 8.56
N LYS A 997 6.76 15.41 7.58
CA LYS A 997 8.00 14.63 7.47
C LYS A 997 9.17 15.48 7.02
N VAL A 998 10.30 15.37 7.73
CA VAL A 998 11.57 16.02 7.37
C VAL A 998 12.53 14.94 6.85
N HIS A 999 13.05 15.11 5.65
CA HIS A 999 13.82 14.09 4.92
C HIS A 999 14.74 14.68 3.86
N ALA A 1000 15.73 13.91 3.40
CA ALA A 1000 16.66 14.33 2.36
C ALA A 1000 16.20 13.91 0.96
N GLY A 1001 16.00 14.88 0.06
CA GLY A 1001 15.58 14.68 -1.32
C GLY A 1001 14.25 13.93 -1.43
N SER A 1002 14.25 12.83 -2.18
CA SER A 1002 13.09 11.93 -2.34
C SER A 1002 13.43 10.46 -2.07
N GLN A 1003 14.69 10.17 -1.77
CA GLN A 1003 15.26 8.83 -1.57
C GLN A 1003 16.37 8.82 -0.50
N GLY A 1004 16.71 9.98 0.06
CA GLY A 1004 17.63 10.07 1.19
C GLY A 1004 16.94 9.72 2.52
N PRO A 1005 17.68 9.76 3.63
CA PRO A 1005 17.14 9.41 4.94
C PRO A 1005 15.92 10.27 5.33
N CYS A 1006 14.95 9.61 5.97
CA CYS A 1006 13.97 10.31 6.80
C CYS A 1006 14.65 10.69 8.12
N PHE A 1007 14.61 11.97 8.49
CA PHE A 1007 15.12 12.44 9.76
C PHE A 1007 14.05 12.32 10.85
N GLY A 1008 12.78 12.51 10.51
CA GLY A 1008 11.65 12.26 11.40
C GLY A 1008 10.31 12.59 10.75
N GLN A 1009 9.24 11.97 11.23
CA GLN A 1009 7.86 12.29 10.85
C GLN A 1009 6.95 12.34 12.08
N GLY A 1010 5.83 13.05 11.98
CA GLY A 1010 4.83 13.16 13.02
C GLY A 1010 3.48 13.60 12.46
N VAL A 1011 2.50 13.81 13.34
CA VAL A 1011 1.14 14.26 12.97
C VAL A 1011 0.75 15.48 13.80
N ILE A 1012 0.25 16.51 13.14
CA ILE A 1012 -0.30 17.72 13.72
C ILE A 1012 -1.83 17.60 13.69
N CYS A 1013 -2.48 17.77 14.83
CA CYS A 1013 -3.93 17.90 14.91
C CYS A 1013 -4.34 19.36 14.65
N ILE A 1014 -5.35 19.56 13.81
CA ILE A 1014 -6.03 20.84 13.60
C ILE A 1014 -7.36 20.75 14.36
N PRO A 1015 -7.45 21.32 15.58
CA PRO A 1015 -8.70 21.34 16.32
C PRO A 1015 -9.71 22.22 15.61
N GLN A 1016 -10.97 21.79 15.55
CA GLN A 1016 -12.04 22.69 15.13
C GLN A 1016 -12.26 23.76 16.20
N THR A 1017 -12.33 25.02 15.76
CA THR A 1017 -12.72 26.14 16.63
C THR A 1017 -14.19 26.01 16.98
N THR A 1018 -14.48 25.55 18.19
CA THR A 1018 -15.80 25.75 18.81
C THR A 1018 -16.02 27.25 18.97
N ALA A 1019 -17.11 27.75 18.38
CA ALA A 1019 -17.56 29.11 18.60
C ALA A 1019 -18.25 29.20 19.96
N ASP A 1020 -17.46 29.40 21.02
CA ASP A 1020 -17.97 29.82 22.34
C ASP A 1020 -16.90 30.60 23.14
N ASP A 1021 -17.36 31.73 23.71
CA ASP A 1021 -16.82 32.45 24.88
C ASP A 1021 -15.43 33.14 24.88
N SER A 1022 -15.03 33.73 23.76
CA SER A 1022 -14.20 34.96 23.79
C SER A 1022 -14.53 35.85 22.60
N GLY A 1023 -14.89 37.10 22.85
CA GLY A 1023 -15.51 38.01 21.87
C GLY A 1023 -14.74 38.16 20.55
N ASP A 1024 -15.49 38.47 19.49
CA ASP A 1024 -14.99 38.59 18.12
C ASP A 1024 -13.70 39.42 18.05
N PRO A 1025 -12.60 38.88 17.49
CA PRO A 1025 -11.44 39.70 17.17
C PRO A 1025 -11.84 40.66 16.04
N PRO A 1026 -11.57 41.97 16.16
CA PRO A 1026 -11.78 42.88 15.05
C PRO A 1026 -10.90 42.48 13.87
N ASP A 1027 -11.44 42.60 12.66
CA ASP A 1027 -10.75 42.47 11.37
C ASP A 1027 -10.02 41.14 11.09
N GLY A 1028 -10.79 40.04 10.96
CA GLY A 1028 -10.41 38.91 10.10
C GLY A 1028 -9.13 38.13 10.47
N VAL A 1029 -8.61 38.32 11.69
CA VAL A 1029 -7.36 37.70 12.14
C VAL A 1029 -7.53 36.18 12.27
N GLN A 1030 -6.75 35.44 11.48
CA GLN A 1030 -6.72 33.98 11.52
C GLN A 1030 -6.25 33.49 12.89
N LYS A 1031 -7.04 32.63 13.54
CA LYS A 1031 -6.67 31.99 14.80
C LYS A 1031 -5.57 30.95 14.55
N LEU A 1032 -4.32 31.40 14.66
CA LEU A 1032 -3.12 30.55 14.64
C LEU A 1032 -3.12 29.64 15.88
N ASN A 1033 -3.14 28.33 15.66
CA ASN A 1033 -3.03 27.35 16.73
C ASN A 1033 -1.57 26.89 16.86
N ASN A 1034 -0.99 26.99 18.06
CA ASN A 1034 0.35 26.49 18.32
C ASN A 1034 0.34 24.95 18.24
N PHE A 1035 1.33 24.36 17.56
CA PHE A 1035 1.56 22.92 17.59
C PHE A 1035 2.94 22.59 18.16
N VAL A 1036 3.02 21.46 18.84
CA VAL A 1036 4.26 20.76 19.19
C VAL A 1036 4.09 19.32 18.71
N VAL A 1037 4.97 18.85 17.84
CA VAL A 1037 4.93 17.52 17.25
C VAL A 1037 6.22 16.77 17.55
N GLU A 1038 6.09 15.62 18.21
CA GLU A 1038 7.17 14.67 18.40
C GLU A 1038 7.43 13.93 17.08
N LEU A 1039 8.70 13.77 16.72
CA LEU A 1039 9.13 13.19 15.46
C LEU A 1039 9.76 11.82 15.68
N ALA A 1040 9.33 10.85 14.88
CA ALA A 1040 9.83 9.49 14.91
C ALA A 1040 10.14 8.92 13.52
N HIS A 1041 11.03 7.93 13.47
CA HIS A 1041 11.31 7.14 12.27
C HIS A 1041 11.69 5.70 12.65
N GLY A 1042 11.03 4.72 12.04
CA GLY A 1042 11.16 3.30 12.40
C GLY A 1042 10.75 3.00 13.84
N GLY A 1043 9.92 3.87 14.44
CA GLY A 1043 9.62 3.82 15.88
C GLY A 1043 10.78 4.22 16.80
N LYS A 1044 11.85 4.86 16.31
CA LYS A 1044 12.82 5.59 17.15
C LYS A 1044 12.38 7.05 17.28
N HIS A 1045 12.44 7.64 18.48
CA HIS A 1045 12.30 9.09 18.68
C HIS A 1045 13.50 9.81 18.10
N THR A 1046 13.28 10.80 17.23
CA THR A 1046 14.35 11.54 16.57
C THR A 1046 14.40 13.01 16.97
N GLY A 1047 13.28 13.64 17.33
CA GLY A 1047 13.27 15.03 17.77
C GLY A 1047 11.88 15.58 18.02
N ILE A 1048 11.79 16.88 18.28
CA ILE A 1048 10.55 17.63 18.49
C ILE A 1048 10.59 18.86 17.57
N MET A 1049 9.46 19.20 16.99
CA MET A 1049 9.26 20.40 16.16
C MET A 1049 8.06 21.19 16.66
N SER A 1050 8.14 22.50 16.62
CA SER A 1050 7.05 23.40 17.01
C SER A 1050 6.84 24.52 15.99
N GLY A 1051 5.62 25.03 15.95
CA GLY A 1051 5.18 26.03 14.98
C GLY A 1051 3.73 26.43 15.19
N PHE A 1052 3.16 27.08 14.18
CA PHE A 1052 1.76 27.47 14.14
C PHE A 1052 1.05 26.79 12.97
N VAL A 1053 -0.21 26.38 13.17
CA VAL A 1053 -1.09 25.84 12.14
C VAL A 1053 -2.37 26.65 12.06
N SER A 1054 -2.81 26.97 10.84
CA SER A 1054 -4.15 27.49 10.58
C SER A 1054 -4.77 26.81 9.37
N LEU A 1055 -6.10 26.73 9.36
CA LEU A 1055 -6.88 26.12 8.28
C LEU A 1055 -8.02 27.06 7.93
N GLN A 1056 -7.96 27.65 6.73
CA GLN A 1056 -9.04 28.47 6.20
C GLN A 1056 -9.99 27.62 5.36
N LEU A 1057 -11.28 27.87 5.48
CA LEU A 1057 -12.33 27.21 4.69
C LEU A 1057 -12.91 28.21 3.69
N LEU A 1058 -12.75 27.91 2.41
CA LEU A 1058 -13.15 28.75 1.29
C LEU A 1058 -14.33 28.09 0.56
N GLN A 1059 -15.39 28.86 0.31
CA GLN A 1059 -16.41 28.46 -0.64
C GLN A 1059 -16.02 28.95 -2.03
N HIS A 1060 -16.28 28.12 -3.04
CA HIS A 1060 -16.42 28.65 -4.40
C HIS A 1060 -17.64 29.57 -4.40
N GLY A 1061 -17.44 30.84 -4.76
CA GLY A 1061 -18.55 31.73 -5.05
C GLY A 1061 -19.32 31.15 -6.22
N SER A 1062 -20.63 30.93 -6.04
CA SER A 1062 -21.53 30.84 -7.18
C SER A 1062 -21.60 32.23 -7.80
N ASP A 1063 -20.91 32.44 -8.91
CA ASP A 1063 -21.26 33.52 -9.83
C ASP A 1063 -22.68 33.23 -10.32
N ALA A 1064 -23.62 34.02 -9.83
CA ALA A 1064 -25.05 33.98 -10.13
C ALA A 1064 -25.44 35.20 -10.97
#